data_AF-A0A5C5W4Q0-F1
#
_entry.id   AF-A0A5C5W4Q0-F1
#
_cell.length_a   1.000
_cell.length_b   1.000
_cell.length_c   1.000
_cell.angle_alpha   90.00
_cell.angle_beta   90.00
_cell.angle_gamma   90.00
#
_symmetry.space_group_name_H-M   'P 1'
#
loop_
_entity.id
_entity.type
_entity.pdbx_description
1 polymer ?
#
loop_
_entity_poly.entity_id
_entity_poly.type
_entity_poly.pdbx_seq_one_letter_code
_entity_poly.pdbx_strand_id
1 'polypeptide(L)'
;MIFERRCSRPLRVAPRGRRTPLAPVLESTTPAPGASDKQSWFRIRVVDNETGEPIPGIELKITQPNGQTVDCTTRPDGVAQVDFIDHGTCEVLCDLTAARLEETYAFIGFGREPLAYVEGDQAADEAPKPLTPNPDLTRSVTHGPRKGRFIANIEAYKVQTGDTLKSLAEGVGLTWQQLAIFNWGTAVPDEINLRLCDEVGCTHKRDGVNYSFDASDDPGIVYLPTQTWASGSAIETDTEHVVRVSLHRPLAWFDIETVDEFGVAVPGTSLVLKRRGGGEVRLTTNETGYFRQIDIPAGTYDVFLEDGSRAKYSRKTADELRKERSGQPEGELVDAVLDTRFARHSITSVVVRMGSATAREARRQIHQLYVRDAIRLDVAADAPPPPMEDKKPVRIVPTYFAIDNLALAATDWDDGGFSVQRLLKHLNDWLALHHPTTRSENRGFYLTLIDRGGAGGGRRLRIFSSAGQQKFEAALNTDFASPIGAYTTLQTQFGVVYADALRRAGFLERDKAVQADEVARMADMMDADAGAEYRRVKASLGRKANILYLTTSPEQLRFVARKGGSGLLEHYTGNAADDALIHARNMSVCEAAGGAWRAYIKHYIERVEATETEKELWKLGPPEKLYDFPTPANATQAQRDDYTDWRIRTKRWYNLEPWERISEKRAEFAGREPAGAKFSATFSPAVGAGGATISTNIHPTSDGFELGDSYEISVEIPDQIGRHKLPVGGGFSREVDAQTGETTDTVEIDFGRFGLSASSDGTFGYSAGPLGFEVNPEKREFKIGASIPTPWGDIELAFSVKGNTTDEVWVAMSANIPGFFDMRLPEDLLSETQWNDLDWREQTSLEKLGWTMDAWDRRLTSLDEYPQSTRTNPKNLSAEQMEAILMLGFRFDSWEASWKKLAARKPKK
;
A
#
# COMPACT_ATOMS: atom_id res chain seq x y z
N MET A 1 -17.55 -59.27 6.08
CA MET A 1 -17.44 -60.07 7.34
C MET A 1 -18.21 -59.30 8.41
N ILE A 2 -19.44 -59.75 8.76
CA ILE A 2 -19.81 -60.43 10.03
C ILE A 2 -19.78 -59.43 11.22
N PHE A 3 -20.82 -59.11 12.01
CA PHE A 3 -22.22 -59.58 12.14
C PHE A 3 -23.07 -58.55 12.95
N GLU A 4 -24.39 -58.75 12.91
CA GLU A 4 -25.54 -57.97 13.42
C GLU A 4 -25.73 -57.88 14.96
N ARG A 5 -26.58 -56.94 15.43
CA ARG A 5 -27.89 -57.27 16.07
C ARG A 5 -28.82 -56.05 16.25
N ARG A 6 -30.02 -56.17 15.66
CA ARG A 6 -31.23 -55.35 15.86
C ARG A 6 -32.02 -55.85 17.07
N CYS A 7 -32.72 -54.95 17.77
CA CYS A 7 -33.87 -55.28 18.61
C CYS A 7 -35.01 -54.27 18.40
N SER A 8 -35.97 -54.68 17.59
CA SER A 8 -37.32 -54.11 17.46
C SER A 8 -38.27 -54.89 18.37
N ARG A 9 -39.12 -54.20 19.16
CA ARG A 9 -40.29 -54.79 19.83
C ARG A 9 -41.50 -53.84 19.85
N PRO A 10 -42.73 -54.38 19.97
CA PRO A 10 -43.90 -53.89 19.23
C PRO A 10 -44.97 -53.21 20.12
N LEU A 11 -45.83 -52.45 19.45
CA LEU A 11 -47.10 -51.91 19.97
C LEU A 11 -48.10 -53.05 20.26
N ARG A 12 -48.69 -53.05 21.47
CA ARG A 12 -49.97 -53.72 21.77
C ARG A 12 -50.85 -52.90 22.73
N VAL A 13 -52.01 -52.55 22.19
CA VAL A 13 -53.39 -52.43 22.70
C VAL A 13 -53.67 -52.53 24.21
N ALA A 14 -54.57 -51.64 24.64
CA ALA A 14 -55.15 -51.39 25.98
C ALA A 14 -55.88 -52.55 26.68
N PRO A 15 -56.16 -52.38 27.99
CA PRO A 15 -57.41 -52.82 28.58
C PRO A 15 -58.19 -51.69 29.29
N ARG A 16 -59.53 -51.84 29.23
CA ARG A 16 -60.55 -51.05 29.92
C ARG A 16 -60.57 -51.32 31.43
N GLY A 17 -60.87 -50.28 32.21
CA GLY A 17 -61.85 -50.36 33.30
C GLY A 17 -61.37 -50.13 34.74
N ARG A 18 -61.81 -49.03 35.35
CA ARG A 18 -62.53 -49.05 36.64
C ARG A 18 -63.27 -47.73 36.88
N ARG A 19 -64.54 -47.85 37.23
CA ARG A 19 -65.46 -46.78 37.65
C ARG A 19 -65.26 -46.49 39.14
N THR A 20 -65.23 -45.21 39.50
CA THR A 20 -65.40 -44.68 40.88
C THR A 20 -66.09 -43.31 40.79
N PRO A 21 -66.71 -42.81 41.86
CA PRO A 21 -68.15 -42.58 41.98
C PRO A 21 -68.60 -41.16 41.57
N LEU A 22 -69.90 -41.06 41.27
CA LEU A 22 -70.63 -39.81 41.06
C LEU A 22 -70.56 -38.92 42.32
N ALA A 23 -70.01 -37.72 42.15
CA ALA A 23 -70.10 -36.60 43.09
C ALA A 23 -71.43 -35.84 42.87
N PRO A 24 -71.92 -35.09 43.88
CA PRO A 24 -73.33 -34.78 44.02
C PRO A 24 -73.84 -33.77 42.99
N VAL A 25 -75.09 -34.00 42.57
CA VAL A 25 -75.91 -33.10 41.77
C VAL A 25 -76.01 -31.76 42.48
N LEU A 26 -75.34 -30.74 41.95
CA LEU A 26 -75.61 -29.35 42.27
C LEU A 26 -76.91 -28.95 41.57
N GLU A 27 -77.84 -28.46 42.37
CA GLU A 27 -79.15 -27.95 41.97
C GLU A 27 -79.00 -26.93 40.84
N SER A 28 -79.67 -27.19 39.72
CA SER A 28 -79.84 -26.23 38.65
C SER A 28 -80.81 -25.15 39.10
N THR A 29 -80.29 -24.00 39.51
CA THR A 29 -81.08 -22.77 39.57
C THR A 29 -81.33 -22.30 38.14
N THR A 30 -82.57 -22.49 37.68
CA THR A 30 -83.10 -21.93 36.44
C THR A 30 -82.87 -20.41 36.42
N PRO A 31 -82.05 -19.86 35.50
CA PRO A 31 -81.98 -18.43 35.31
C PRO A 31 -83.24 -17.95 34.58
N ALA A 32 -83.76 -16.82 35.04
CA ALA A 32 -84.93 -16.16 34.47
C ALA A 32 -84.70 -15.77 32.99
N PRO A 33 -85.72 -15.89 32.13
CA PRO A 33 -85.63 -15.46 30.74
C PRO A 33 -85.84 -13.94 30.65
N GLY A 34 -84.85 -13.20 30.15
CA GLY A 34 -85.07 -11.81 29.71
C GLY A 34 -83.92 -10.83 29.90
N ALA A 35 -82.79 -11.04 29.24
CA ALA A 35 -81.93 -9.95 28.77
C ALA A 35 -81.33 -10.41 27.44
N SER A 36 -81.58 -9.69 26.36
CA SER A 36 -80.96 -9.99 25.06
C SER A 36 -79.44 -9.90 25.20
N ASP A 37 -78.73 -11.02 25.06
CA ASP A 37 -77.28 -11.07 24.84
C ASP A 37 -76.96 -10.21 23.62
N LYS A 38 -76.61 -8.95 23.87
CA LYS A 38 -76.07 -8.10 22.81
C LYS A 38 -74.66 -8.63 22.56
N GLN A 39 -74.51 -9.36 21.47
CA GLN A 39 -73.20 -9.71 20.96
C GLN A 39 -72.49 -8.41 20.54
N SER A 40 -71.23 -8.29 20.94
CA SER A 40 -70.37 -7.15 20.66
C SER A 40 -69.48 -7.42 19.44
N TRP A 41 -68.69 -6.43 19.04
CA TRP A 41 -67.68 -6.54 17.98
C TRP A 41 -66.36 -5.92 18.45
N PHE A 42 -65.27 -6.38 17.85
CA PHE A 42 -63.93 -5.84 18.02
C PHE A 42 -63.37 -5.39 16.68
N ARG A 43 -62.86 -4.16 16.60
CA ARG A 43 -62.20 -3.65 15.39
C ARG A 43 -60.90 -2.94 15.74
N ILE A 44 -59.84 -3.33 15.04
CA ILE A 44 -58.54 -2.67 15.13
C ILE A 44 -58.10 -2.27 13.72
N ARG A 45 -57.62 -1.04 13.58
CA ARG A 45 -57.03 -0.52 12.34
C ARG A 45 -55.56 -0.27 12.60
N VAL A 46 -54.68 -0.93 11.86
CA VAL A 46 -53.24 -0.69 11.94
C VAL A 46 -52.84 0.28 10.85
N VAL A 47 -52.18 1.37 11.24
CA VAL A 47 -51.67 2.39 10.32
C VAL A 47 -50.21 2.70 10.62
N ASP A 48 -49.47 3.05 9.58
CA ASP A 48 -48.12 3.59 9.73
C ASP A 48 -48.17 4.97 10.40
N ASN A 49 -47.28 5.18 11.37
CA ASN A 49 -47.31 6.38 12.20
C ASN A 49 -46.93 7.65 11.40
N GLU A 50 -45.96 7.54 10.49
CA GLU A 50 -45.44 8.67 9.70
C GLU A 50 -46.41 9.07 8.58
N THR A 51 -46.91 8.08 7.84
CA THR A 51 -47.70 8.30 6.62
C THR A 51 -49.21 8.26 6.86
N GLY A 52 -49.66 7.60 7.93
CA GLY A 52 -51.07 7.30 8.18
C GLY A 52 -51.65 6.23 7.25
N GLU A 53 -50.83 5.62 6.38
CA GLU A 53 -51.29 4.58 5.45
C GLU A 53 -51.65 3.29 6.21
N PRO A 54 -52.71 2.58 5.79
CA PRO A 54 -53.09 1.32 6.41
C PRO A 54 -52.06 0.21 6.14
N ILE A 55 -51.78 -0.62 7.16
CA ILE A 55 -50.84 -1.74 7.04
C ILE A 55 -51.58 -3.08 6.94
N PRO A 56 -51.66 -3.69 5.73
CA PRO A 56 -52.29 -4.98 5.56
C PRO A 56 -51.37 -6.14 5.95
N GLY A 57 -51.96 -7.32 6.16
CA GLY A 57 -51.25 -8.58 6.32
C GLY A 57 -50.64 -8.84 7.70
N ILE A 58 -51.04 -8.07 8.72
CA ILE A 58 -50.58 -8.27 10.10
C ILE A 58 -51.39 -9.38 10.75
N GLU A 59 -50.71 -10.40 11.27
CA GLU A 59 -51.33 -11.53 11.96
C GLU A 59 -51.51 -11.23 13.44
N LEU A 60 -52.76 -11.18 13.89
CA LEU A 60 -53.15 -10.82 15.25
C LEU A 60 -53.87 -12.01 15.91
N LYS A 61 -53.58 -12.23 17.19
CA LYS A 61 -54.28 -13.17 18.04
C LYS A 61 -55.06 -12.41 19.10
N ILE A 62 -56.38 -12.55 19.07
CA ILE A 62 -57.30 -11.83 19.94
C ILE A 62 -57.84 -12.78 21.00
N THR A 63 -57.51 -12.55 22.27
CA THR A 63 -58.13 -13.23 23.42
C THR A 63 -59.35 -12.44 23.85
N GLN A 64 -60.52 -13.06 23.75
CA GLN A 64 -61.81 -12.50 24.12
C GLN A 64 -61.97 -12.45 25.66
N PRO A 65 -62.94 -11.67 26.19
CA PRO A 65 -63.22 -11.62 27.63
C PRO A 65 -63.53 -12.98 28.27
N ASN A 66 -64.07 -13.92 27.51
CA ASN A 66 -64.35 -15.30 27.94
C ASN A 66 -63.12 -16.24 27.91
N GLY A 67 -61.95 -15.73 27.51
CA GLY A 67 -60.70 -16.50 27.38
C GLY A 67 -60.53 -17.26 26.06
N GLN A 68 -61.51 -17.22 25.14
CA GLN A 68 -61.38 -17.81 23.81
C GLN A 68 -60.44 -16.97 22.95
N THR A 69 -59.59 -17.63 22.15
CA THR A 69 -58.66 -16.95 21.23
C THR A 69 -59.13 -17.08 19.78
N VAL A 70 -58.97 -16.00 19.00
CA VAL A 70 -59.28 -15.94 17.57
C VAL A 70 -58.10 -15.31 16.84
N ASP A 71 -57.60 -16.01 15.81
CA ASP A 71 -56.58 -15.48 14.92
C ASP A 71 -57.24 -14.67 13.79
N CYS A 72 -56.71 -13.49 13.49
CA CYS A 72 -57.19 -12.65 12.40
C CYS A 72 -56.02 -11.95 11.69
N THR A 73 -56.27 -11.46 10.48
CA THR A 73 -55.25 -10.77 9.68
C THR A 73 -55.79 -9.43 9.20
N THR A 74 -54.98 -8.37 9.26
CA THR A 74 -55.41 -7.06 8.74
C THR A 74 -55.63 -7.10 7.23
N ARG A 75 -56.77 -6.57 6.79
CA ARG A 75 -57.18 -6.48 5.37
C ARG A 75 -56.40 -5.38 4.63
N PRO A 76 -56.58 -5.20 3.30
CA PRO A 76 -55.95 -4.11 2.54
C PRO A 76 -56.15 -2.69 3.10
N ASP A 77 -57.23 -2.46 3.86
CA ASP A 77 -57.53 -1.21 4.56
C ASP A 77 -56.92 -1.12 5.96
N GLY A 78 -56.06 -2.08 6.33
CA GLY A 78 -55.39 -2.16 7.63
C GLY A 78 -56.30 -2.65 8.75
N VAL A 79 -57.55 -3.04 8.46
CA VAL A 79 -58.55 -3.38 9.47
C VAL A 79 -58.61 -4.88 9.71
N ALA A 80 -58.51 -5.29 10.97
CA ALA A 80 -58.93 -6.60 11.46
C ALA A 80 -60.19 -6.44 12.31
N GLN A 81 -61.18 -7.31 12.09
CA GLN A 81 -62.48 -7.26 12.76
C GLN A 81 -62.90 -8.68 13.17
N VAL A 82 -63.42 -8.80 14.40
CA VAL A 82 -64.05 -10.02 14.91
C VAL A 82 -65.43 -9.64 15.43
N ASP A 83 -66.45 -10.27 14.87
CA ASP A 83 -67.84 -10.08 15.26
C ASP A 83 -68.28 -11.19 16.22
N PHE A 84 -69.40 -10.97 16.91
CA PHE A 84 -70.05 -11.95 17.78
C PHE A 84 -69.23 -12.36 19.02
N ILE A 85 -68.62 -11.37 19.67
CA ILE A 85 -67.84 -11.58 20.90
C ILE A 85 -68.60 -11.09 22.14
N ASP A 86 -68.18 -11.55 23.32
CA ASP A 86 -68.70 -11.06 24.58
C ASP A 86 -68.24 -9.61 24.84
N HIS A 87 -69.09 -8.80 25.46
CA HIS A 87 -68.71 -7.46 25.90
C HIS A 87 -67.59 -7.52 26.94
N GLY A 88 -66.61 -6.63 26.84
CA GLY A 88 -65.54 -6.51 27.83
C GLY A 88 -64.27 -5.94 27.22
N THR A 89 -63.14 -6.46 27.68
CA THR A 89 -61.82 -6.09 27.14
C THR A 89 -61.18 -7.29 26.46
N CYS A 90 -60.65 -7.05 25.27
CA CYS A 90 -59.86 -8.02 24.54
C CYS A 90 -58.36 -7.77 24.79
N GLU A 91 -57.59 -8.85 24.79
CA GLU A 91 -56.15 -8.80 24.67
C GLU A 91 -55.78 -9.09 23.21
N VAL A 92 -54.88 -8.31 22.64
CA VAL A 92 -54.42 -8.52 21.27
C VAL A 92 -52.91 -8.66 21.28
N LEU A 93 -52.43 -9.73 20.66
CA LEU A 93 -51.02 -10.10 20.59
C LEU A 93 -50.65 -10.47 19.15
N CYS A 94 -49.36 -10.45 18.83
CA CYS A 94 -48.81 -11.09 17.63
C CYS A 94 -48.05 -12.32 18.07
N ASP A 95 -48.17 -13.42 17.33
CA ASP A 95 -47.31 -14.58 17.53
C ASP A 95 -45.92 -14.29 16.96
N LEU A 96 -44.97 -13.98 17.85
CA LEU A 96 -43.60 -13.62 17.45
C LEU A 96 -42.70 -14.83 17.20
N THR A 97 -43.21 -16.06 17.29
CA THR A 97 -42.38 -17.27 17.18
C THR A 97 -41.70 -17.45 15.82
N ALA A 98 -42.26 -16.87 14.76
CA ALA A 98 -41.70 -16.87 13.41
C ALA A 98 -41.33 -15.46 12.92
N ALA A 99 -41.38 -14.45 13.80
CA ALA A 99 -41.15 -13.06 13.43
C ALA A 99 -39.68 -12.81 13.08
N ARG A 100 -39.46 -11.90 12.13
CA ARG A 100 -38.16 -11.34 11.76
C ARG A 100 -38.17 -9.84 11.97
N LEU A 101 -37.03 -9.26 12.34
CA LEU A 101 -36.90 -7.82 12.60
C LEU A 101 -37.36 -6.99 11.39
N GLU A 102 -37.02 -7.41 10.17
CA GLU A 102 -37.40 -6.74 8.91
C GLU A 102 -38.89 -6.86 8.54
N GLU A 103 -39.62 -7.77 9.18
CA GLU A 103 -41.07 -8.03 8.96
C GLU A 103 -41.92 -7.56 10.14
N THR A 104 -41.29 -6.99 11.17
CA THR A 104 -41.95 -6.57 12.41
C THR A 104 -41.98 -5.06 12.49
N TYR A 105 -43.19 -4.53 12.70
CA TYR A 105 -43.38 -3.12 12.98
C TYR A 105 -43.26 -2.87 14.48
N ALA A 106 -42.55 -1.81 14.86
CA ALA A 106 -42.50 -1.30 16.21
C ALA A 106 -43.84 -0.65 16.56
N PHE A 107 -44.45 -1.10 17.65
CA PHE A 107 -45.63 -0.46 18.23
C PHE A 107 -45.27 0.94 18.76
N ILE A 108 -46.00 1.97 18.33
CA ILE A 108 -45.81 3.35 18.80
C ILE A 108 -46.86 3.73 19.84
N GLY A 109 -48.12 3.36 19.59
CA GLY A 109 -49.22 3.66 20.50
C GLY A 109 -50.59 3.56 19.83
N PHE A 110 -51.62 3.92 20.59
CA PHE A 110 -52.99 4.04 20.09
C PHE A 110 -53.33 5.50 19.80
N GLY A 111 -54.01 5.77 18.68
CA GLY A 111 -54.48 7.12 18.37
C GLY A 111 -54.82 7.36 16.91
N ARG A 112 -55.78 8.26 16.67
CA ARG A 112 -56.15 8.67 15.30
C ARG A 112 -55.16 9.65 14.69
N GLU A 113 -54.48 10.44 15.49
CA GLU A 113 -53.46 11.40 15.04
C GLU A 113 -52.06 10.79 15.13
N PRO A 114 -51.13 11.15 14.23
CA PRO A 114 -49.73 10.77 14.33
C PRO A 114 -49.18 11.09 15.72
N LEU A 115 -48.59 10.08 16.36
CA LEU A 115 -47.93 10.29 17.64
C LEU A 115 -46.52 10.79 17.36
N ALA A 116 -46.11 11.87 18.05
CA ALA A 116 -44.72 12.30 18.02
C ALA A 116 -43.85 11.12 18.46
N TYR A 117 -42.83 10.79 17.66
CA TYR A 117 -41.87 9.77 18.04
C TYR A 117 -41.12 10.26 19.28
N VAL A 118 -41.38 9.63 20.43
CA VAL A 118 -40.62 9.88 21.65
C VAL A 118 -39.43 8.93 21.60
N GLU A 119 -38.34 9.39 21.00
CA GLU A 119 -37.04 8.71 21.04
C GLU A 119 -36.61 8.68 22.53
N GLY A 120 -36.33 7.49 23.08
CA GLY A 120 -36.28 7.26 24.53
C GLY A 120 -35.37 8.21 25.32
N ASP A 121 -35.94 8.84 26.36
CA ASP A 121 -35.37 9.42 27.59
C ASP A 121 -34.00 10.13 27.63
N GLN A 122 -33.38 10.51 26.51
CA GLN A 122 -32.21 11.41 26.53
C GLN A 122 -32.36 12.59 25.56
N ALA A 123 -32.28 13.80 26.14
CA ALA A 123 -32.24 15.14 25.55
C ALA A 123 -33.59 15.79 25.16
N ALA A 124 -34.24 16.41 26.16
CA ALA A 124 -35.23 17.46 25.94
C ALA A 124 -34.53 18.83 25.91
N ASP A 125 -34.35 19.41 24.72
CA ASP A 125 -34.33 20.88 24.49
C ASP A 125 -34.26 21.16 22.98
N GLU A 126 -35.43 21.17 22.32
CA GLU A 126 -35.86 22.02 21.19
C GLU A 126 -36.99 21.33 20.40
N ALA A 127 -38.16 21.95 20.36
CA ALA A 127 -39.32 21.42 19.63
C ALA A 127 -39.09 21.50 18.10
N PRO A 128 -39.18 20.39 17.35
CA PRO A 128 -39.03 20.41 15.89
C PRO A 128 -40.23 21.08 15.22
N LYS A 129 -39.96 21.90 14.19
CA LYS A 129 -40.98 22.48 13.31
C LYS A 129 -41.66 21.39 12.47
N PRO A 130 -42.97 21.50 12.19
CA PRO A 130 -43.68 20.53 11.35
C PRO A 130 -43.06 20.47 9.95
N LEU A 131 -42.66 19.26 9.53
CA LEU A 131 -42.16 18.99 8.19
C LEU A 131 -43.29 19.18 7.17
N THR A 132 -43.00 19.88 6.08
CA THR A 132 -43.89 19.97 4.91
C THR A 132 -43.82 18.65 4.13
N PRO A 133 -44.95 18.10 3.64
CA PRO A 133 -44.95 16.84 2.92
C PRO A 133 -44.15 16.97 1.61
N ASN A 134 -43.16 16.10 1.43
CA ASN A 134 -42.35 16.03 0.22
C ASN A 134 -43.08 15.20 -0.85
N PRO A 135 -43.52 15.79 -1.98
CA PRO A 135 -44.28 15.07 -3.01
C PRO A 135 -43.48 13.98 -3.76
N ASP A 136 -42.13 14.00 -3.71
CA ASP A 136 -41.27 13.03 -4.40
C ASP A 136 -41.16 11.66 -3.70
N LEU A 137 -41.77 11.47 -2.53
CA LEU A 137 -41.77 10.19 -1.79
C LEU A 137 -42.93 9.26 -2.16
N THR A 138 -43.79 9.62 -3.11
CA THR A 138 -44.97 8.81 -3.52
C THR A 138 -44.66 7.69 -4.51
N ARG A 139 -43.42 7.17 -4.54
CA ARG A 139 -43.14 5.93 -5.26
C ARG A 139 -43.74 4.77 -4.46
N SER A 140 -44.93 4.34 -4.89
CA SER A 140 -45.63 3.13 -4.43
C SER A 140 -44.63 1.99 -4.30
N VAL A 141 -44.23 1.68 -3.07
CA VAL A 141 -43.47 0.48 -2.77
C VAL A 141 -44.45 -0.67 -2.91
N THR A 142 -44.55 -1.24 -4.11
CA THR A 142 -45.32 -2.45 -4.36
C THR A 142 -44.63 -3.61 -3.63
N HIS A 143 -44.91 -3.74 -2.34
CA HIS A 143 -44.60 -4.94 -1.59
C HIS A 143 -45.47 -6.07 -2.14
N GLY A 144 -44.86 -7.03 -2.85
CA GLY A 144 -45.52 -8.30 -3.14
C GLY A 144 -46.00 -8.97 -1.84
N PRO A 145 -46.98 -9.89 -1.89
CA PRO A 145 -47.57 -10.51 -0.72
C PRO A 145 -46.52 -11.36 0.03
N ARG A 146 -45.80 -10.74 0.96
CA ARG A 146 -44.98 -11.44 1.95
C ARG A 146 -45.94 -11.97 3.03
N LYS A 147 -45.87 -13.26 3.32
CA LYS A 147 -46.65 -13.89 4.40
C LYS A 147 -46.01 -13.53 5.75
N GLY A 148 -46.84 -13.10 6.70
CA GLY A 148 -46.46 -12.83 8.10
C GLY A 148 -45.86 -11.43 8.30
N ARG A 149 -46.69 -10.45 8.67
CA ARG A 149 -46.23 -9.19 9.27
C ARG A 149 -46.62 -9.18 10.73
N PHE A 150 -45.76 -8.62 11.57
CA PHE A 150 -45.91 -8.67 13.02
C PHE A 150 -45.87 -7.27 13.63
N ILE A 151 -46.42 -7.12 14.83
CA ILE A 151 -46.30 -5.93 15.67
C ILE A 151 -45.66 -6.37 16.99
N ALA A 152 -44.58 -5.70 17.38
CA ALA A 152 -43.94 -5.90 18.66
C ALA A 152 -43.51 -4.55 19.23
N ASN A 153 -43.33 -4.49 20.56
CA ASN A 153 -42.51 -3.43 21.13
C ASN A 153 -41.04 -3.89 21.06
N ILE A 154 -40.22 -3.17 20.32
CA ILE A 154 -38.84 -3.58 20.00
C ILE A 154 -37.88 -2.72 20.81
N GLU A 155 -37.22 -3.33 21.77
CA GLU A 155 -36.18 -2.69 22.59
C GLU A 155 -34.80 -2.96 21.99
N ALA A 156 -34.02 -1.90 21.74
CA ALA A 156 -32.61 -2.02 21.40
C ALA A 156 -31.79 -2.21 22.69
N TYR A 157 -31.49 -3.45 23.03
CA TYR A 157 -30.85 -3.79 24.29
C TYR A 157 -29.32 -3.83 24.15
N LYS A 158 -28.62 -3.01 24.93
CA LYS A 158 -27.17 -3.05 25.07
C LYS A 158 -26.76 -4.19 25.98
N VAL A 159 -26.16 -5.21 25.39
CA VAL A 159 -25.72 -6.43 26.08
C VAL A 159 -24.72 -6.10 27.19
N GLN A 160 -24.83 -6.82 28.30
CA GLN A 160 -23.99 -6.72 29.48
C GLN A 160 -23.10 -7.96 29.61
N THR A 161 -22.00 -7.82 30.33
CA THR A 161 -21.14 -8.97 30.66
C THR A 161 -21.92 -10.01 31.45
N GLY A 162 -21.99 -11.23 30.89
CA GLY A 162 -22.71 -12.35 31.49
C GLY A 162 -24.04 -12.67 30.81
N ASP A 163 -24.54 -11.77 29.95
CA ASP A 163 -25.72 -12.07 29.14
C ASP A 163 -25.49 -13.25 28.22
N THR A 164 -26.59 -13.92 27.89
CA THR A 164 -26.63 -14.98 26.90
C THR A 164 -27.87 -14.80 26.03
N LEU A 165 -27.85 -15.28 24.79
CA LEU A 165 -29.05 -15.29 23.96
C LEU A 165 -30.22 -16.00 24.64
N LYS A 166 -29.93 -17.00 25.47
CA LYS A 166 -30.93 -17.71 26.27
C LYS A 166 -31.54 -16.81 27.34
N SER A 167 -30.75 -16.14 28.17
CA SER A 167 -31.27 -15.28 29.24
C SER A 167 -32.04 -14.08 28.68
N LEU A 168 -31.57 -13.48 27.58
CA LEU A 168 -32.27 -12.40 26.90
C LEU A 168 -33.59 -12.87 26.28
N ALA A 169 -33.60 -14.03 25.62
CA ALA A 169 -34.82 -14.58 25.04
C ALA A 169 -35.85 -14.98 26.11
N GLU A 170 -35.42 -15.61 27.19
CA GLU A 170 -36.29 -15.96 28.33
C GLU A 170 -36.92 -14.70 28.96
N GLY A 171 -36.18 -13.60 29.02
CA GLY A 171 -36.67 -12.30 29.50
C GLY A 171 -37.84 -11.74 28.68
N VAL A 172 -37.97 -12.12 27.40
CA VAL A 172 -39.07 -11.71 26.52
C VAL A 172 -40.01 -12.85 26.12
N GLY A 173 -39.92 -14.00 26.82
CA GLY A 173 -40.79 -15.14 26.58
C GLY A 173 -40.53 -15.90 25.27
N LEU A 174 -39.33 -15.79 24.71
CA LEU A 174 -38.89 -16.51 23.52
C LEU A 174 -37.82 -17.56 23.84
N THR A 175 -37.66 -18.52 22.92
CA THR A 175 -36.44 -19.37 22.91
C THR A 175 -35.28 -18.61 22.27
N TRP A 176 -34.04 -18.98 22.61
CA TRP A 176 -32.86 -18.35 22.01
C TRP A 176 -32.83 -18.50 20.47
N GLN A 177 -33.36 -19.61 19.93
CA GLN A 177 -33.48 -19.80 18.48
C GLN A 177 -34.45 -18.80 17.85
N GLN A 178 -35.58 -18.55 18.52
CA GLN A 178 -36.57 -17.56 18.05
C GLN A 178 -36.00 -16.15 18.10
N LEU A 179 -35.28 -15.79 19.17
CA LEU A 179 -34.61 -14.49 19.25
C LEU A 179 -33.52 -14.33 18.17
N ALA A 180 -32.77 -15.39 17.87
CA ALA A 180 -31.77 -15.39 16.80
C ALA A 180 -32.40 -15.29 15.40
N ILE A 181 -33.51 -16.00 15.14
CA ILE A 181 -34.29 -15.87 13.91
C ILE A 181 -34.86 -14.45 13.79
N PHE A 182 -35.34 -13.88 14.89
CA PHE A 182 -35.85 -12.51 14.92
C PHE A 182 -34.77 -11.51 14.50
N ASN A 183 -33.59 -11.56 15.13
CA ASN A 183 -32.51 -10.60 14.85
C ASN A 183 -31.81 -10.83 13.50
N TRP A 184 -31.55 -12.09 13.13
CA TRP A 184 -30.63 -12.42 12.02
C TRP A 184 -31.20 -13.38 10.96
N GLY A 185 -32.44 -13.83 11.12
CA GLY A 185 -33.10 -14.73 10.17
C GLY A 185 -32.55 -16.17 10.16
N THR A 186 -31.71 -16.55 11.14
CA THR A 186 -31.08 -17.87 11.21
C THR A 186 -31.09 -18.46 12.62
N ALA A 187 -31.22 -19.79 12.69
CA ALA A 187 -31.05 -20.58 13.91
C ALA A 187 -29.80 -21.46 13.87
N VAL A 188 -28.98 -21.34 12.82
CA VAL A 188 -27.76 -22.15 12.62
C VAL A 188 -26.65 -21.58 13.51
N PRO A 189 -26.09 -22.37 14.47
CA PRO A 189 -25.13 -21.85 15.45
C PRO A 189 -23.90 -21.14 14.84
N ASP A 190 -23.35 -21.67 13.74
CA ASP A 190 -22.19 -21.07 13.08
C ASP A 190 -22.53 -19.70 12.45
N GLU A 191 -23.69 -19.59 11.81
CA GLU A 191 -24.17 -18.32 11.26
C GLU A 191 -24.49 -17.32 12.36
N ILE A 192 -25.05 -17.78 13.49
CA ILE A 192 -25.30 -16.92 14.67
C ILE A 192 -23.98 -16.37 15.22
N ASN A 193 -22.96 -17.21 15.40
CA ASN A 193 -21.66 -16.75 15.87
C ASN A 193 -21.03 -15.71 14.92
N LEU A 194 -21.18 -15.89 13.61
CA LEU A 194 -20.75 -14.88 12.64
C LEU A 194 -21.52 -13.56 12.85
N ARG A 195 -22.85 -13.61 12.99
CA ARG A 195 -23.69 -12.42 13.21
C ARG A 195 -23.42 -11.73 14.55
N LEU A 196 -23.10 -12.47 15.60
CA LEU A 196 -22.67 -11.92 16.89
C LEU A 196 -21.36 -11.11 16.73
N CYS A 197 -20.38 -11.65 16.02
CA CYS A 197 -19.14 -10.94 15.73
C CYS A 197 -19.37 -9.73 14.80
N ASP A 198 -20.11 -9.94 13.72
CA ASP A 198 -20.21 -9.01 12.60
C ASP A 198 -21.21 -7.89 12.85
N GLU A 199 -22.37 -8.20 13.44
CA GLU A 199 -23.46 -7.24 13.66
C GLU A 199 -23.50 -6.71 15.09
N VAL A 200 -23.40 -7.59 16.08
CA VAL A 200 -23.41 -7.18 17.50
C VAL A 200 -22.06 -6.61 17.92
N GLY A 201 -20.97 -7.00 17.25
CA GLY A 201 -19.62 -6.55 17.61
C GLY A 201 -19.00 -7.30 18.78
N CYS A 202 -19.45 -8.54 19.03
CA CYS A 202 -18.88 -9.39 20.06
C CYS A 202 -17.41 -9.68 19.80
N THR A 203 -16.55 -9.38 20.76
CA THR A 203 -15.09 -9.61 20.63
C THR A 203 -14.58 -10.78 21.47
N HIS A 204 -15.33 -11.17 22.51
CA HIS A 204 -14.93 -12.22 23.45
C HIS A 204 -15.53 -13.58 23.11
N LYS A 205 -14.78 -14.65 23.39
CA LYS A 205 -15.24 -16.05 23.24
C LYS A 205 -15.14 -16.81 24.56
N ARG A 206 -16.23 -17.41 25.02
CA ARG A 206 -16.26 -18.16 26.30
C ARG A 206 -15.47 -19.48 26.24
N ASP A 207 -15.63 -20.23 25.15
CA ASP A 207 -15.05 -21.58 24.99
C ASP A 207 -14.03 -21.64 23.84
N GLY A 208 -13.50 -20.48 23.41
CA GLY A 208 -12.66 -20.35 22.22
C GLY A 208 -13.40 -20.51 20.88
N VAL A 209 -14.64 -20.98 20.89
CA VAL A 209 -15.48 -21.19 19.70
C VAL A 209 -16.63 -20.19 19.65
N ASN A 210 -17.48 -20.16 20.68
CA ASN A 210 -18.70 -19.34 20.72
C ASN A 210 -18.42 -17.93 21.26
N TYR A 211 -18.97 -16.92 20.61
CA TYR A 211 -18.94 -15.55 21.10
C TYR A 211 -19.80 -15.41 22.35
N SER A 212 -19.34 -14.60 23.30
CA SER A 212 -20.08 -14.25 24.51
C SER A 212 -20.28 -12.75 24.58
N PHE A 213 -21.45 -12.33 25.05
CA PHE A 213 -21.73 -10.92 25.30
C PHE A 213 -20.83 -10.38 26.42
N ASP A 214 -20.24 -9.23 26.15
CA ASP A 214 -19.52 -8.42 27.11
C ASP A 214 -19.97 -6.96 27.03
N ALA A 215 -19.98 -6.26 28.16
CA ALA A 215 -20.34 -4.85 28.19
C ALA A 215 -19.39 -3.97 27.34
N SER A 216 -18.18 -4.45 27.04
CA SER A 216 -17.23 -3.78 26.14
C SER A 216 -17.55 -3.97 24.65
N ASP A 217 -18.49 -4.85 24.27
CA ASP A 217 -18.83 -5.11 22.87
C ASP A 217 -19.40 -3.86 22.20
N ASP A 218 -18.95 -3.54 20.99
CA ASP A 218 -19.28 -2.30 20.26
C ASP A 218 -19.79 -2.60 18.83
N PRO A 219 -21.10 -2.46 18.54
CA PRO A 219 -22.10 -1.69 19.31
C PRO A 219 -22.77 -2.44 20.46
N GLY A 220 -22.68 -3.76 20.54
CA GLY A 220 -23.28 -4.57 21.62
C GLY A 220 -24.81 -4.55 21.65
N ILE A 221 -25.50 -4.34 20.53
CA ILE A 221 -26.96 -4.21 20.50
C ILE A 221 -27.63 -5.50 20.01
N VAL A 222 -28.64 -5.96 20.74
CA VAL A 222 -29.58 -7.02 20.34
C VAL A 222 -30.99 -6.47 20.45
N TYR A 223 -31.85 -6.74 19.46
CA TYR A 223 -33.23 -6.31 19.48
C TYR A 223 -34.10 -7.33 20.20
N LEU A 224 -34.79 -6.88 21.24
CA LEU A 224 -35.66 -7.70 22.07
C LEU A 224 -37.12 -7.37 21.73
N PRO A 225 -37.87 -8.28 21.09
CA PRO A 225 -39.27 -8.04 20.79
C PRO A 225 -40.13 -8.50 21.96
N THR A 226 -40.88 -7.57 22.55
CA THR A 226 -41.85 -7.87 23.61
C THR A 226 -43.27 -7.88 23.04
N GLN A 227 -44.07 -8.83 23.53
CA GLN A 227 -45.46 -9.00 23.09
C GLN A 227 -46.42 -7.97 23.71
N THR A 228 -45.97 -7.19 24.70
CA THR A 228 -46.81 -6.24 25.44
C THR A 228 -46.93 -4.91 24.70
N TRP A 229 -48.09 -4.66 24.07
CA TRP A 229 -48.44 -3.40 23.41
C TRP A 229 -48.81 -2.29 24.41
N ALA A 230 -47.91 -2.04 25.37
CA ALA A 230 -48.12 -1.32 26.63
C ALA A 230 -48.88 -2.16 27.68
N SER A 231 -48.17 -2.44 28.77
CA SER A 231 -48.65 -3.13 29.97
C SER A 231 -49.97 -2.54 30.47
N GLY A 232 -51.09 -3.21 30.22
CA GLY A 232 -52.40 -2.84 30.78
C GLY A 232 -53.43 -2.21 29.82
N SER A 233 -53.15 -2.13 28.51
CA SER A 233 -54.12 -1.62 27.52
C SER A 233 -55.19 -2.66 27.20
N ALA A 234 -56.10 -2.90 28.15
CA ALA A 234 -57.29 -3.71 27.91
C ALA A 234 -58.11 -3.03 26.80
N ILE A 235 -58.20 -3.65 25.61
CA ILE A 235 -58.81 -3.00 24.44
C ILE A 235 -60.32 -3.23 24.50
N GLU A 236 -61.09 -2.16 24.73
CA GLU A 236 -62.55 -2.24 24.88
C GLU A 236 -63.24 -2.70 23.59
N THR A 237 -64.24 -3.58 23.73
CA THR A 237 -65.15 -3.95 22.65
C THR A 237 -66.07 -2.77 22.26
N ASP A 238 -66.75 -2.86 21.12
CA ASP A 238 -67.61 -1.80 20.55
C ASP A 238 -66.90 -0.48 20.19
N THR A 239 -65.57 -0.46 20.19
CA THR A 239 -64.74 0.69 19.81
C THR A 239 -63.76 0.30 18.70
N GLU A 240 -63.59 1.18 17.70
CA GLU A 240 -62.52 1.04 16.70
C GLU A 240 -61.24 1.65 17.25
N HIS A 241 -60.23 0.80 17.46
CA HIS A 241 -58.91 1.21 17.95
C HIS A 241 -57.95 1.37 16.78
N VAL A 242 -57.27 2.52 16.72
CA VAL A 242 -56.23 2.78 15.71
C VAL A 242 -54.88 2.53 16.33
N VAL A 243 -54.21 1.45 15.91
CA VAL A 243 -52.84 1.12 16.30
C VAL A 243 -51.89 1.77 15.34
N ARG A 244 -51.00 2.60 15.88
CA ARG A 244 -49.94 3.25 15.12
C ARG A 244 -48.66 2.47 15.28
N VAL A 245 -48.08 2.11 14.15
CA VAL A 245 -46.84 1.35 14.11
C VAL A 245 -45.82 2.06 13.23
N SER A 246 -44.55 1.78 13.42
CA SER A 246 -43.49 2.23 12.52
C SER A 246 -42.64 1.04 12.12
N LEU A 247 -42.18 1.00 10.87
CA LEU A 247 -41.22 -0.02 10.47
C LEU A 247 -39.95 0.15 11.30
N HIS A 248 -39.60 -0.85 12.11
CA HIS A 248 -38.39 -0.76 12.93
C HIS A 248 -37.17 -0.69 12.01
N ARG A 249 -36.41 0.39 12.16
CA ARG A 249 -35.19 0.62 11.40
C ARG A 249 -34.04 0.26 12.33
N PRO A 250 -33.39 -0.91 12.15
CA PRO A 250 -32.30 -1.30 13.02
C PRO A 250 -31.26 -0.19 13.06
N LEU A 251 -30.77 0.11 14.25
CA LEU A 251 -29.58 0.91 14.43
C LEU A 251 -28.41 0.24 13.71
N ALA A 252 -27.65 1.08 13.02
CA ALA A 252 -26.41 0.78 12.36
C ALA A 252 -25.32 1.69 12.94
N TRP A 253 -24.10 1.32 12.66
CA TRP A 253 -22.93 2.14 12.93
C TRP A 253 -22.14 2.24 11.63
N PHE A 254 -21.27 3.24 11.54
CA PHE A 254 -20.37 3.38 10.41
C PHE A 254 -19.10 4.10 10.83
N ASP A 255 -18.05 3.81 10.07
CA ASP A 255 -16.77 4.48 10.15
C ASP A 255 -16.59 5.32 8.88
N ILE A 256 -16.27 6.60 9.03
CA ILE A 256 -16.01 7.53 7.94
C ILE A 256 -14.63 8.14 8.13
N GLU A 257 -13.85 8.19 7.05
CA GLU A 257 -12.56 8.88 7.02
C GLU A 257 -12.67 9.99 5.98
N THR A 258 -12.27 11.20 6.31
CA THR A 258 -12.15 12.29 5.37
C THR A 258 -10.73 12.35 4.88
N VAL A 259 -10.56 12.28 3.56
CA VAL A 259 -9.26 12.30 2.88
C VAL A 259 -9.28 13.36 1.80
N ASP A 260 -8.14 13.80 1.33
CA ASP A 260 -8.07 14.66 0.15
C ASP A 260 -8.12 13.84 -1.15
N GLU A 261 -8.01 14.52 -2.29
CA GLU A 261 -7.93 13.90 -3.61
C GLU A 261 -6.73 12.94 -3.80
N PHE A 262 -5.75 12.93 -2.89
CA PHE A 262 -4.58 12.05 -2.89
C PHE A 262 -4.67 10.92 -1.84
N GLY A 263 -5.77 10.85 -1.08
CA GLY A 263 -5.99 9.83 -0.05
C GLY A 263 -5.35 10.15 1.31
N VAL A 264 -4.84 11.37 1.52
CA VAL A 264 -4.27 11.83 2.79
C VAL A 264 -5.40 12.32 3.70
N ALA A 265 -5.41 11.88 4.96
CA ALA A 265 -6.44 12.28 5.93
C ALA A 265 -6.56 13.82 6.08
N VAL A 266 -7.81 14.30 6.17
CA VAL A 266 -8.17 15.71 6.35
C VAL A 266 -8.92 15.83 7.67
N PRO A 267 -8.25 16.26 8.77
CA PRO A 267 -8.86 16.33 10.09
C PRO A 267 -9.88 17.46 10.22
N GLY A 268 -10.74 17.37 11.25
CA GLY A 268 -11.69 18.44 11.59
C GLY A 268 -12.75 18.71 10.52
N THR A 269 -12.97 17.79 9.59
CA THR A 269 -13.96 17.95 8.53
C THR A 269 -15.38 17.74 9.08
N SER A 270 -16.22 18.75 8.96
CA SER A 270 -17.64 18.66 9.27
C SER A 270 -18.44 18.11 8.09
N LEU A 271 -19.21 17.05 8.35
CA LEU A 271 -20.06 16.35 7.40
C LEU A 271 -21.52 16.37 7.87
N VAL A 272 -22.42 16.37 6.89
CA VAL A 272 -23.87 16.30 7.08
C VAL A 272 -24.41 15.13 6.27
N LEU A 273 -24.94 14.12 6.95
CA LEU A 273 -25.49 12.92 6.33
C LEU A 273 -27.00 13.04 6.30
N LYS A 274 -27.56 13.19 5.10
CA LYS A 274 -29.01 13.30 4.90
C LYS A 274 -29.55 11.95 4.46
N ARG A 275 -30.44 11.38 5.26
CA ARG A 275 -31.04 10.09 4.95
C ARG A 275 -32.06 10.23 3.84
N ARG A 276 -32.03 9.30 2.88
CA ARG A 276 -33.10 9.16 1.87
C ARG A 276 -34.35 8.61 2.56
N GLY A 277 -35.29 9.50 2.89
CA GLY A 277 -36.45 9.21 3.73
C GLY A 277 -36.58 10.12 4.97
N GLY A 278 -35.71 11.12 5.10
CA GLY A 278 -35.78 12.11 6.18
C GLY A 278 -34.87 11.78 7.36
N GLY A 279 -34.45 12.83 8.07
CA GLY A 279 -33.42 12.78 9.11
C GLY A 279 -32.06 13.26 8.60
N GLU A 280 -31.33 13.92 9.48
CA GLU A 280 -29.99 14.45 9.24
C GLU A 280 -29.09 14.08 10.42
N VAL A 281 -27.87 13.61 10.13
CA VAL A 281 -26.83 13.37 11.14
C VAL A 281 -25.68 14.31 10.83
N ARG A 282 -25.29 15.15 11.80
CA ARG A 282 -24.11 16.02 11.69
C ARG A 282 -22.96 15.40 12.45
N LEU A 283 -21.77 15.44 11.87
CA LEU A 283 -20.56 14.94 12.50
C LEU A 283 -19.34 15.77 12.11
N THR A 284 -18.29 15.69 12.92
CA THR A 284 -16.99 16.31 12.64
C THR A 284 -15.91 15.29 12.89
N THR A 285 -15.06 15.04 11.91
CA THR A 285 -13.94 14.10 12.05
C THR A 285 -12.90 14.60 13.05
N ASN A 286 -12.26 13.69 13.78
CA ASN A 286 -11.21 13.99 14.74
C ASN A 286 -9.91 14.50 14.07
N GLU A 287 -8.85 14.65 14.87
CA GLU A 287 -7.50 15.08 14.45
C GLU A 287 -6.81 14.15 13.43
N THR A 288 -7.37 12.96 13.20
CA THR A 288 -6.89 11.99 12.20
C THR A 288 -7.78 11.92 10.96
N GLY A 289 -8.77 12.82 10.82
CA GLY A 289 -9.74 12.76 9.73
C GLY A 289 -10.71 11.59 9.87
N TYR A 290 -10.89 11.04 11.07
CA TYR A 290 -11.74 9.88 11.30
C TYR A 290 -12.95 10.22 12.16
N PHE A 291 -14.08 9.58 11.89
CA PHE A 291 -15.24 9.60 12.77
C PHE A 291 -15.93 8.23 12.79
N ARG A 292 -16.42 7.86 13.96
CA ARG A 292 -17.31 6.71 14.16
C ARG A 292 -18.62 7.21 14.73
N GLN A 293 -19.72 6.84 14.10
CA GLN A 293 -21.05 7.02 14.68
C GLN A 293 -21.62 5.65 15.03
N ILE A 294 -22.17 5.55 16.24
CA ILE A 294 -22.97 4.42 16.68
C ILE A 294 -24.43 4.92 16.76
N ASP A 295 -25.39 4.00 16.67
CA ASP A 295 -26.82 4.28 16.85
C ASP A 295 -27.47 5.21 15.82
N ILE A 296 -27.12 5.05 14.54
CA ILE A 296 -27.89 5.70 13.47
C ILE A 296 -28.88 4.75 12.82
N PRO A 297 -30.07 5.21 12.41
CA PRO A 297 -31.01 4.36 11.70
C PRO A 297 -30.40 3.76 10.42
N ALA A 298 -30.51 2.44 10.23
CA ALA A 298 -30.02 1.80 9.01
C ALA A 298 -30.71 2.38 7.76
N GLY A 299 -29.92 2.69 6.73
CA GLY A 299 -30.44 3.23 5.48
C GLY A 299 -29.36 3.83 4.60
N THR A 300 -29.82 4.48 3.52
CA THR A 300 -28.95 5.18 2.57
C THR A 300 -28.91 6.66 2.91
N TYR A 301 -27.70 7.20 3.02
CA TYR A 301 -27.39 8.59 3.35
C TYR A 301 -26.63 9.25 2.21
N ASP A 302 -27.10 10.41 1.77
CA ASP A 302 -26.32 11.31 0.93
C ASP A 302 -25.40 12.14 1.84
N VAL A 303 -24.10 12.17 1.54
CA VAL A 303 -23.09 12.83 2.39
C VAL A 303 -22.76 14.21 1.82
N PHE A 304 -22.86 15.23 2.68
CA PHE A 304 -22.58 16.63 2.35
C PHE A 304 -21.46 17.17 3.24
N LEU A 305 -20.75 18.19 2.75
CA LEU A 305 -19.89 19.05 3.55
C LEU A 305 -20.74 20.09 4.28
N GLU A 306 -20.18 20.76 5.30
CA GLU A 306 -20.88 21.81 6.06
C GLU A 306 -21.37 22.98 5.20
N ASP A 307 -20.69 23.26 4.08
CA ASP A 307 -21.09 24.29 3.10
C ASP A 307 -22.30 23.87 2.23
N GLY A 308 -22.83 22.66 2.43
CA GLY A 308 -23.97 22.11 1.70
C GLY A 308 -23.62 21.47 0.36
N SER A 309 -22.35 21.48 -0.05
CA SER A 309 -21.90 20.76 -1.24
C SER A 309 -21.88 19.24 -0.99
N ARG A 310 -22.10 18.44 -2.04
CA ARG A 310 -22.01 16.97 -1.92
C ARG A 310 -20.56 16.56 -1.77
N ALA A 311 -20.29 15.80 -0.73
CA ALA A 311 -18.99 15.16 -0.58
C ALA A 311 -18.83 14.11 -1.69
N LYS A 312 -17.59 13.74 -2.02
CA LYS A 312 -17.31 12.85 -3.16
C LYS A 312 -16.59 11.59 -2.71
N TYR A 313 -16.73 10.51 -3.48
CA TYR A 313 -15.85 9.34 -3.41
C TYR A 313 -15.00 9.28 -4.66
N SER A 314 -13.74 8.87 -4.50
CA SER A 314 -12.91 8.50 -5.64
C SER A 314 -13.41 7.16 -6.18
N ARG A 315 -14.19 7.19 -7.27
CA ARG A 315 -14.55 5.99 -8.01
C ARG A 315 -13.46 5.76 -9.05
N LYS A 316 -12.33 5.20 -8.61
CA LYS A 316 -11.28 4.76 -9.53
C LYS A 316 -11.61 3.34 -10.01
N THR A 317 -12.11 3.21 -11.23
CA THR A 317 -12.10 1.90 -11.90
C THR A 317 -10.67 1.50 -12.21
N ALA A 318 -10.39 0.20 -12.31
CA ALA A 318 -9.07 -0.31 -12.69
C ALA A 318 -8.60 0.25 -14.06
N ASP A 319 -9.53 0.52 -14.99
CA ASP A 319 -9.25 1.11 -16.30
C ASP A 319 -8.90 2.61 -16.22
N GLU A 320 -9.49 3.35 -15.30
CA GLU A 320 -9.15 4.77 -15.06
C GLU A 320 -7.78 4.92 -14.41
N LEU A 321 -7.42 4.01 -13.49
CA LEU A 321 -6.06 3.92 -12.94
C LEU A 321 -5.00 3.68 -14.02
N ARG A 322 -5.32 2.90 -15.06
CA ARG A 322 -4.46 2.74 -16.24
C ARG A 322 -4.34 4.03 -17.06
N LYS A 323 -5.42 4.80 -17.21
CA LYS A 323 -5.41 6.07 -17.96
C LYS A 323 -4.69 7.18 -17.20
N GLU A 324 -4.65 7.16 -15.87
CA GLU A 324 -3.92 8.11 -15.05
C GLU A 324 -2.40 8.10 -15.35
N ARG A 325 -1.85 6.94 -15.74
CA ARG A 325 -0.46 6.81 -16.25
C ARG A 325 -0.20 7.52 -17.58
N SER A 326 -1.23 7.83 -18.36
CA SER A 326 -1.11 8.57 -19.63
C SER A 326 -1.13 10.10 -19.44
N GLY A 327 -1.16 10.58 -18.20
CA GLY A 327 -1.22 12.03 -17.91
C GLY A 327 -2.61 12.64 -18.06
N GLN A 328 -3.66 11.85 -18.32
CA GLN A 328 -5.04 12.32 -18.23
C GLN A 328 -5.54 12.25 -16.78
N PRO A 329 -6.00 13.36 -16.19
CA PRO A 329 -6.26 13.43 -14.77
C PRO A 329 -7.66 12.93 -14.39
N GLU A 330 -7.72 12.47 -13.14
CA GLU A 330 -8.88 12.28 -12.26
C GLU A 330 -9.84 11.14 -12.63
N GLY A 331 -9.77 10.05 -11.84
CA GLY A 331 -10.89 9.11 -11.74
C GLY A 331 -12.17 9.86 -11.35
N GLU A 332 -13.31 9.41 -11.87
CA GLU A 332 -14.57 10.11 -11.69
C GLU A 332 -14.92 10.25 -10.19
N LEU A 333 -14.95 11.49 -9.70
CA LEU A 333 -15.45 11.80 -8.36
C LEU A 333 -16.98 11.69 -8.37
N VAL A 334 -17.50 10.60 -7.83
CA VAL A 334 -18.94 10.38 -7.69
C VAL A 334 -19.44 10.95 -6.38
N ASP A 335 -20.72 11.32 -6.32
CA ASP A 335 -21.34 11.77 -5.07
C ASP A 335 -21.24 10.69 -3.99
N ALA A 336 -20.89 11.12 -2.78
CA ALA A 336 -20.76 10.24 -1.65
C ALA A 336 -22.13 9.79 -1.14
N VAL A 337 -22.41 8.50 -1.28
CA VAL A 337 -23.59 7.83 -0.76
C VAL A 337 -23.16 6.72 0.20
N LEU A 338 -23.54 6.84 1.46
CA LEU A 338 -23.26 5.86 2.50
C LEU A 338 -24.50 4.98 2.73
N ASP A 339 -24.38 3.67 2.54
CA ASP A 339 -25.46 2.73 2.90
C ASP A 339 -25.11 1.96 4.16
N THR A 340 -25.70 2.37 5.28
CA THR A 340 -25.35 1.89 6.62
C THR A 340 -25.87 0.48 6.88
N ARG A 341 -26.70 -0.06 5.97
CA ARG A 341 -27.04 -1.49 5.94
C ARG A 341 -25.84 -2.35 5.57
N PHE A 342 -24.92 -1.82 4.75
CA PHE A 342 -23.72 -2.50 4.27
C PHE A 342 -22.42 -1.93 4.86
N ALA A 343 -22.43 -0.72 5.41
CA ALA A 343 -21.25 -0.05 5.97
C ALA A 343 -20.65 -0.71 7.23
N ARG A 344 -21.24 -1.82 7.68
CA ARG A 344 -20.86 -2.60 8.88
C ARG A 344 -19.43 -3.16 8.86
N HIS A 345 -18.68 -2.99 7.78
CA HIS A 345 -17.34 -3.60 7.62
C HIS A 345 -16.26 -2.67 7.05
N SER A 346 -16.54 -1.40 6.75
CA SER A 346 -15.58 -0.56 6.03
C SER A 346 -15.56 0.90 6.46
N ILE A 347 -14.34 1.46 6.55
CA ILE A 347 -14.19 2.91 6.45
C ILE A 347 -14.71 3.30 5.08
N THR A 348 -15.62 4.25 5.08
CA THR A 348 -15.98 4.94 3.84
C THR A 348 -15.13 6.20 3.76
N SER A 349 -14.10 6.22 2.91
CA SER A 349 -13.22 7.39 2.78
C SER A 349 -13.87 8.43 1.88
N VAL A 350 -14.35 9.54 2.45
CA VAL A 350 -14.91 10.69 1.75
C VAL A 350 -13.80 11.63 1.30
N VAL A 351 -13.78 11.99 0.02
CA VAL A 351 -12.85 12.96 -0.55
C VAL A 351 -13.34 14.38 -0.27
N VAL A 352 -12.52 15.15 0.45
CA VAL A 352 -12.67 16.57 0.76
C VAL A 352 -11.66 17.33 -0.09
N ARG A 353 -12.16 18.18 -0.99
CA ARG A 353 -11.29 18.91 -1.90
C ARG A 353 -10.45 19.91 -1.12
N MET A 354 -9.13 19.89 -1.28
CA MET A 354 -8.27 20.89 -0.61
C MET A 354 -8.59 22.31 -1.07
N GLY A 355 -8.62 23.26 -0.13
CA GLY A 355 -9.05 24.64 -0.37
C GLY A 355 -8.08 25.49 -1.21
N SER A 356 -6.78 25.16 -1.29
CA SER A 356 -5.80 25.94 -2.06
C SER A 356 -5.21 25.15 -3.23
N ALA A 357 -5.10 25.81 -4.39
CA ALA A 357 -4.46 25.24 -5.57
C ALA A 357 -2.98 24.92 -5.32
N THR A 358 -2.30 25.71 -4.48
CA THR A 358 -0.90 25.52 -4.11
C THR A 358 -0.68 24.26 -3.28
N ALA A 359 -1.52 23.99 -2.27
CA ALA A 359 -1.43 22.74 -1.50
C ALA A 359 -1.72 21.53 -2.39
N ARG A 360 -2.68 21.67 -3.32
CA ARG A 360 -3.00 20.64 -4.31
C ARG A 360 -1.83 20.37 -5.25
N GLU A 361 -1.18 21.40 -5.77
CA GLU A 361 -0.02 21.23 -6.65
C GLU A 361 1.18 20.65 -5.90
N ALA A 362 1.46 21.09 -4.66
CA ALA A 362 2.51 20.51 -3.82
C ALA A 362 2.25 19.02 -3.53
N ARG A 363 1.03 18.65 -3.12
CA ARG A 363 0.66 17.24 -2.92
C ARG A 363 0.65 16.45 -4.23
N ARG A 364 0.24 17.05 -5.34
CA ARG A 364 0.31 16.44 -6.67
C ARG A 364 1.74 16.13 -7.06
N GLN A 365 2.66 17.05 -6.83
CA GLN A 365 4.09 16.85 -7.10
C GLN A 365 4.65 15.71 -6.26
N ILE A 366 4.34 15.69 -4.96
CA ILE A 366 4.70 14.57 -4.07
C ILE A 366 4.10 13.24 -4.58
N HIS A 367 2.81 13.21 -4.91
CA HIS A 367 2.14 12.01 -5.40
C HIS A 367 2.72 11.56 -6.76
N GLN A 368 3.00 12.49 -7.67
CA GLN A 368 3.63 12.20 -8.96
C GLN A 368 5.04 11.64 -8.79
N LEU A 369 5.83 12.12 -7.83
CA LEU A 369 7.14 11.55 -7.48
C LEU A 369 7.00 10.07 -7.08
N TYR A 370 6.00 9.70 -6.26
CA TYR A 370 5.75 8.30 -5.91
C TYR A 370 5.14 7.45 -7.05
N VAL A 371 4.51 8.07 -8.05
CA VAL A 371 3.94 7.38 -9.22
C VAL A 371 4.98 7.13 -10.31
N ARG A 372 6.02 7.97 -10.41
CA ARG A 372 6.91 8.01 -11.58
C ARG A 372 7.91 6.86 -11.70
N ASP A 373 8.23 6.15 -10.62
CA ASP A 373 9.28 5.10 -10.63
C ASP A 373 8.78 3.67 -10.37
N ALA A 374 7.57 3.33 -10.81
CA ALA A 374 7.29 1.93 -11.15
C ALA A 374 8.07 1.57 -12.43
N ILE A 375 9.41 1.59 -12.34
CA ILE A 375 10.34 1.28 -13.42
C ILE A 375 9.90 -0.07 -14.00
N ARG A 376 9.48 -0.06 -15.27
CA ARG A 376 9.60 -1.26 -16.09
C ARG A 376 11.09 -1.57 -16.12
N LEU A 377 11.52 -2.44 -15.23
CA LEU A 377 12.79 -3.13 -15.35
C LEU A 377 12.64 -4.06 -16.55
N ASP A 378 12.66 -3.50 -17.75
CA ASP A 378 13.02 -4.25 -18.95
C ASP A 378 14.47 -4.68 -18.71
N VAL A 379 14.64 -5.78 -17.98
CA VAL A 379 15.86 -6.56 -17.99
C VAL A 379 15.96 -7.04 -19.43
N ALA A 380 16.62 -6.22 -20.27
CA ALA A 380 16.92 -6.57 -21.63
C ALA A 380 17.55 -7.97 -21.62
N ALA A 381 17.10 -8.83 -22.53
CA ALA A 381 17.49 -10.22 -22.64
C ALA A 381 18.99 -10.43 -22.95
N ASP A 382 19.77 -9.34 -23.07
CA ASP A 382 21.10 -9.33 -23.64
C ASP A 382 22.24 -9.21 -22.61
N ALA A 383 21.93 -9.09 -21.31
CA ALA A 383 22.95 -9.34 -20.29
C ALA A 383 23.21 -10.86 -20.23
N PRO A 384 24.42 -11.36 -20.54
CA PRO A 384 24.70 -12.79 -20.47
C PRO A 384 24.42 -13.27 -19.03
N PRO A 385 23.64 -14.34 -18.85
CA PRO A 385 23.34 -14.85 -17.52
C PRO A 385 24.64 -15.26 -16.82
N PRO A 386 24.69 -15.20 -15.48
CA PRO A 386 25.81 -15.83 -14.77
C PRO A 386 25.90 -17.30 -15.21
N PRO A 387 27.12 -17.85 -15.37
CA PRO A 387 27.31 -19.26 -15.65
C PRO A 387 26.88 -20.07 -14.41
N MET A 388 25.58 -20.31 -14.27
CA MET A 388 25.05 -21.40 -13.46
C MET A 388 24.79 -22.58 -14.40
N GLU A 389 25.33 -23.74 -14.06
CA GLU A 389 25.14 -25.00 -14.77
C GLU A 389 23.64 -25.26 -15.09
N ASP A 390 23.37 -25.49 -16.38
CA ASP A 390 22.21 -26.18 -16.98
C ASP A 390 20.76 -25.74 -16.66
N LYS A 391 20.51 -24.60 -16.03
CA LYS A 391 19.12 -24.10 -15.84
C LYS A 391 18.80 -22.96 -16.81
N LYS A 392 17.80 -23.21 -17.68
CA LYS A 392 17.25 -22.23 -18.64
C LYS A 392 17.00 -20.87 -17.95
N PRO A 393 17.32 -19.75 -18.61
CA PRO A 393 17.17 -18.42 -18.04
C PRO A 393 15.71 -18.19 -17.61
N VAL A 394 15.51 -17.88 -16.34
CA VAL A 394 14.21 -17.42 -15.83
C VAL A 394 14.01 -16.03 -16.41
N ARG A 395 13.15 -15.91 -17.41
CA ARG A 395 12.73 -14.62 -17.97
C ARG A 395 11.98 -13.87 -16.87
N ILE A 396 12.67 -12.96 -16.18
CA ILE A 396 12.03 -12.05 -15.23
C ILE A 396 11.30 -11.02 -16.07
N VAL A 397 10.04 -11.31 -16.41
CA VAL A 397 9.12 -10.30 -16.94
C VAL A 397 9.08 -9.17 -15.90
N PRO A 398 9.16 -7.87 -16.29
CA PRO A 398 8.94 -6.74 -15.39
C PRO A 398 7.52 -6.80 -14.87
N THR A 399 7.34 -7.65 -13.87
CA THR A 399 6.12 -7.77 -13.11
C THR A 399 6.20 -6.60 -12.17
N TYR A 400 5.25 -5.67 -12.28
CA TYR A 400 5.21 -4.44 -11.49
C TYR A 400 5.52 -4.78 -10.03
N PHE A 401 6.73 -4.48 -9.58
CA PHE A 401 7.02 -4.55 -8.16
C PHE A 401 6.34 -3.31 -7.58
N ALA A 402 5.39 -3.48 -6.66
CA ALA A 402 5.18 -2.41 -5.69
C ALA A 402 6.41 -2.50 -4.79
N ILE A 403 7.50 -1.87 -5.25
CA ILE A 403 8.75 -1.88 -4.50
C ILE A 403 8.50 -1.05 -3.28
N ASP A 404 8.19 -1.75 -2.20
CA ASP A 404 7.88 -1.14 -0.95
C ASP A 404 9.16 -1.12 -0.12
N ASN A 405 9.65 0.08 0.16
CA ASN A 405 10.76 0.34 1.05
C ASN A 405 10.59 -0.39 2.40
N LEU A 406 9.36 -0.72 2.82
CA LEU A 406 9.11 -1.54 4.00
C LEU A 406 9.71 -2.96 3.89
N ALA A 407 9.70 -3.62 2.73
CA ALA A 407 10.36 -4.93 2.56
C ALA A 407 11.88 -4.81 2.66
N LEU A 408 12.45 -3.77 2.05
CA LEU A 408 13.88 -3.52 2.12
C LEU A 408 14.30 -3.26 3.55
N ALA A 409 13.62 -2.34 4.24
CA ALA A 409 13.84 -2.05 5.66
C ALA A 409 13.68 -3.29 6.56
N ALA A 410 12.81 -4.22 6.17
CA ALA A 410 12.60 -5.47 6.90
C ALA A 410 13.72 -6.51 6.73
N THR A 411 14.67 -6.30 5.83
CA THR A 411 15.68 -7.31 5.51
C THR A 411 16.98 -7.09 6.28
N ASP A 412 17.48 -8.14 6.93
CA ASP A 412 18.83 -8.16 7.48
C ASP A 412 19.75 -8.92 6.53
N TRP A 413 20.73 -8.21 5.96
CA TRP A 413 21.59 -8.79 4.93
C TRP A 413 22.82 -9.50 5.47
N ASP A 414 23.22 -9.20 6.70
CA ASP A 414 24.35 -9.89 7.32
C ASP A 414 23.95 -11.35 7.63
N ASP A 415 22.68 -11.59 7.98
CA ASP A 415 22.07 -12.92 8.15
C ASP A 415 21.32 -13.45 6.90
N GLY A 416 21.23 -12.62 5.86
CA GLY A 416 20.57 -12.95 4.58
C GLY A 416 19.05 -13.18 4.65
N GLY A 417 18.40 -12.76 5.73
CA GLY A 417 17.02 -13.11 6.07
C GLY A 417 16.04 -11.94 6.03
N PHE A 418 14.89 -12.15 5.42
CA PHE A 418 13.72 -11.28 5.56
C PHE A 418 13.13 -11.43 6.97
N SER A 419 13.10 -10.35 7.76
CA SER A 419 12.59 -10.36 9.13
C SER A 419 11.14 -9.89 9.20
N VAL A 420 10.22 -10.81 9.48
CA VAL A 420 8.80 -10.48 9.66
C VAL A 420 8.58 -9.49 10.82
N GLN A 421 9.38 -9.58 11.88
CA GLN A 421 9.27 -8.66 13.02
C GLN A 421 9.69 -7.24 12.63
N ARG A 422 10.76 -7.08 11.85
CA ARG A 422 11.13 -5.77 11.31
C ARG A 422 10.07 -5.25 10.34
N LEU A 423 9.55 -6.11 9.44
CA LEU A 423 8.44 -5.73 8.57
C LEU A 423 7.26 -5.21 9.38
N LEU A 424 6.81 -5.95 10.40
CA LEU A 424 5.69 -5.54 11.24
C LEU A 424 5.97 -4.26 12.00
N LYS A 425 7.20 -4.03 12.48
CA LYS A 425 7.59 -2.76 13.08
C LYS A 425 7.44 -1.61 12.06
N HIS A 426 8.08 -1.72 10.90
CA HIS A 426 8.02 -0.67 9.89
C HIS A 426 6.61 -0.47 9.34
N LEU A 427 5.84 -1.54 9.19
CA LEU A 427 4.45 -1.49 8.76
C LEU A 427 3.56 -0.84 9.84
N ASN A 428 3.76 -1.13 11.13
CA ASN A 428 3.10 -0.41 12.22
C ASN A 428 3.43 1.09 12.15
N ASP A 429 4.71 1.44 12.04
CA ASP A 429 5.19 2.83 11.96
C ASP A 429 4.66 3.56 10.72
N TRP A 430 4.46 2.83 9.61
CA TRP A 430 3.96 3.37 8.35
C TRP A 430 2.43 3.53 8.36
N LEU A 431 1.70 2.50 8.79
CA LEU A 431 0.24 2.56 8.94
C LEU A 431 -0.17 3.60 9.99
N ALA A 432 0.62 3.75 11.05
CA ALA A 432 0.47 4.82 12.03
C ALA A 432 0.35 6.22 11.41
N LEU A 433 1.14 6.47 10.36
CA LEU A 433 1.24 7.75 9.67
C LEU A 433 0.17 7.87 8.57
N HIS A 434 0.04 6.83 7.76
CA HIS A 434 -0.75 6.87 6.51
C HIS A 434 -2.15 6.30 6.65
N HIS A 435 -2.43 5.54 7.71
CA HIS A 435 -3.70 4.86 7.99
C HIS A 435 -3.99 4.86 9.50
N PRO A 436 -4.12 6.05 10.13
CA PRO A 436 -4.20 6.17 11.59
C PRO A 436 -5.34 5.37 12.23
N THR A 437 -6.35 5.00 11.45
CA THR A 437 -7.46 4.12 11.86
C THR A 437 -6.99 2.73 12.30
N THR A 438 -5.85 2.24 11.80
CA THR A 438 -5.24 0.98 12.25
C THR A 438 -4.55 1.10 13.62
N ARG A 439 -4.37 2.32 14.17
CA ARG A 439 -3.89 2.52 15.55
C ARG A 439 -4.96 2.38 16.60
N SER A 440 -6.24 2.50 16.24
CA SER A 440 -7.32 2.36 17.23
C SER A 440 -7.27 0.96 17.84
N GLU A 441 -7.29 0.87 19.17
CA GLU A 441 -7.22 -0.41 19.91
C GLU A 441 -8.27 -1.40 19.42
N ASN A 442 -9.45 -0.89 19.06
CA ASN A 442 -10.59 -1.67 18.60
C ASN A 442 -10.47 -2.14 17.14
N ARG A 443 -9.49 -1.65 16.38
CA ARG A 443 -9.32 -2.04 14.98
C ARG A 443 -7.99 -2.64 14.65
N GLY A 444 -6.85 -2.11 15.08
CA GLY A 444 -5.54 -2.71 14.75
C GLY A 444 -5.36 -3.11 13.27
N PHE A 445 -4.45 -4.06 13.04
CA PHE A 445 -4.36 -4.80 11.78
C PHE A 445 -3.80 -6.20 12.03
N TYR A 446 -3.81 -7.03 10.99
CA TYR A 446 -2.98 -8.23 10.90
C TYR A 446 -2.32 -8.29 9.54
N LEU A 447 -1.17 -8.94 9.50
CA LEU A 447 -0.39 -9.16 8.29
C LEU A 447 -0.67 -10.56 7.78
N THR A 448 -1.25 -10.67 6.59
CA THR A 448 -1.26 -11.90 5.80
C THR A 448 -0.02 -11.89 4.91
N LEU A 449 1.00 -12.63 5.29
CA LEU A 449 2.26 -12.74 4.56
C LEU A 449 2.23 -13.96 3.63
N ILE A 450 2.44 -13.76 2.34
CA ILE A 450 2.69 -14.86 1.40
C ILE A 450 4.17 -14.83 1.04
N ASP A 451 4.91 -15.86 1.45
CA ASP A 451 6.32 -16.03 1.10
C ASP A 451 6.57 -17.27 0.25
N ARG A 452 7.75 -17.32 -0.38
CA ARG A 452 8.28 -18.58 -0.89
C ARG A 452 8.79 -19.37 0.31
N GLY A 453 8.21 -20.53 0.55
CA GLY A 453 8.75 -21.51 1.49
C GLY A 453 10.17 -21.90 1.11
N GLY A 454 10.86 -22.60 2.01
CA GLY A 454 12.28 -22.98 1.87
C GLY A 454 12.59 -23.82 0.62
N ALA A 455 13.61 -24.67 0.67
CA ALA A 455 14.19 -25.35 -0.50
C ALA A 455 13.20 -26.08 -1.46
N GLY A 456 11.95 -26.36 -1.06
CA GLY A 456 10.90 -26.94 -1.89
C GLY A 456 10.13 -25.98 -2.82
N GLY A 457 10.36 -24.66 -2.77
CA GLY A 457 9.82 -23.68 -3.73
C GLY A 457 8.30 -23.39 -3.65
N GLY A 458 7.53 -24.18 -2.91
CA GLY A 458 6.10 -23.93 -2.66
C GLY A 458 5.88 -22.66 -1.83
N ARG A 459 4.77 -21.95 -2.06
CA ARG A 459 4.43 -20.75 -1.29
C ARG A 459 3.80 -21.10 0.04
N ARG A 460 4.03 -20.27 1.05
CA ARG A 460 3.36 -20.36 2.35
C ARG A 460 2.61 -19.08 2.63
N LEU A 461 1.41 -19.22 3.17
CA LEU A 461 0.64 -18.14 3.75
C LEU A 461 0.84 -18.19 5.27
N ARG A 462 1.24 -17.08 5.86
CA ARG A 462 1.38 -16.89 7.31
C ARG A 462 0.54 -15.70 7.74
N ILE A 463 -0.12 -15.78 8.88
CA ILE A 463 -0.86 -14.65 9.44
C ILE A 463 -0.21 -14.22 10.75
N PHE A 464 0.07 -12.94 10.90
CA PHE A 464 0.63 -12.34 12.11
C PHE A 464 -0.32 -11.27 12.65
N SER A 465 -0.47 -11.22 13.98
CA SER A 465 -1.09 -10.04 14.61
C SER A 465 -0.18 -8.81 14.45
N SER A 466 -0.74 -7.61 14.61
CA SER A 466 0.04 -6.36 14.68
C SER A 466 1.15 -6.38 15.74
N ALA A 467 1.02 -7.20 16.78
CA ALA A 467 2.01 -7.41 17.83
C ALA A 467 3.11 -8.44 17.48
N GLY A 468 3.15 -8.97 16.25
CA GLY A 468 4.20 -9.91 15.85
C GLY A 468 3.91 -11.39 16.13
N GLN A 469 2.78 -11.73 16.73
CA GLN A 469 2.46 -13.13 17.04
C GLN A 469 1.93 -13.84 15.79
N GLN A 470 2.61 -14.90 15.35
CA GLN A 470 2.10 -15.79 14.31
C GLN A 470 0.83 -16.49 14.80
N LYS A 471 -0.26 -16.37 14.04
CA LYS A 471 -1.57 -16.95 14.33
C LYS A 471 -1.91 -18.14 13.42
N PHE A 472 -1.30 -18.20 12.24
CA PHE A 472 -1.60 -19.22 11.24
C PHE A 472 -0.43 -19.40 10.27
N GLU A 473 -0.24 -20.62 9.76
CA GLU A 473 0.68 -20.95 8.67
C GLU A 473 0.12 -22.12 7.86
N ALA A 474 0.10 -22.00 6.53
CA ALA A 474 -0.26 -23.08 5.64
C ALA A 474 0.51 -23.00 4.31
N ALA A 475 0.74 -24.16 3.69
CA ALA A 475 1.22 -24.21 2.31
C ALA A 475 0.08 -23.87 1.34
N LEU A 476 0.41 -23.20 0.24
CA LEU A 476 -0.53 -22.92 -0.84
C LEU A 476 -0.30 -23.93 -1.98
N ASN A 477 -1.39 -24.54 -2.45
CA ASN A 477 -1.42 -25.53 -3.52
C ASN A 477 -1.28 -24.91 -4.93
N THR A 478 -1.32 -23.58 -5.03
CA THR A 478 -1.28 -22.85 -6.31
C THR A 478 -0.31 -21.69 -6.26
N ASP A 479 0.38 -21.44 -7.37
CA ASP A 479 1.25 -20.28 -7.51
C ASP A 479 0.46 -18.97 -7.70
N PHE A 480 0.86 -17.93 -6.96
CA PHE A 480 0.22 -16.60 -7.02
C PHE A 480 0.99 -15.65 -7.94
N ALA A 481 0.55 -15.46 -9.18
CA ALA A 481 1.11 -14.43 -10.05
C ALA A 481 0.53 -13.06 -9.66
N SER A 482 1.09 -12.42 -8.62
CA SER A 482 0.70 -11.08 -8.18
C SER A 482 1.93 -10.19 -8.05
N PRO A 483 1.80 -8.87 -8.26
CA PRO A 483 2.83 -7.92 -7.88
C PRO A 483 3.18 -8.08 -6.39
N ILE A 484 4.44 -7.81 -6.10
CA ILE A 484 5.06 -7.88 -4.77
C ILE A 484 4.80 -6.57 -4.05
N GLY A 485 4.57 -6.61 -2.74
CA GLY A 485 4.41 -5.42 -1.89
C GLY A 485 3.31 -5.56 -0.83
N ALA A 486 3.04 -4.47 -0.11
CA ALA A 486 1.92 -4.35 0.83
C ALA A 486 0.63 -3.95 0.10
N TYR A 487 -0.42 -4.72 0.35
CA TYR A 487 -1.77 -4.47 -0.15
C TYR A 487 -2.73 -4.40 1.03
N THR A 488 -3.61 -3.41 1.01
CA THR A 488 -4.73 -3.33 1.95
C THR A 488 -6.02 -3.74 1.26
N THR A 489 -6.89 -4.41 2.00
CA THR A 489 -8.24 -4.75 1.54
C THR A 489 -9.16 -3.54 1.71
N LEU A 490 -9.61 -2.95 0.61
CA LEU A 490 -10.66 -1.94 0.58
C LEU A 490 -11.98 -2.60 0.22
N GLN A 491 -12.93 -2.64 1.15
CA GLN A 491 -14.26 -3.11 0.87
C GLN A 491 -15.08 -1.99 0.22
N THR A 492 -15.57 -2.26 -0.98
CA THR A 492 -16.40 -1.35 -1.77
C THR A 492 -17.82 -1.91 -1.85
N GLN A 493 -18.78 -1.11 -2.32
CA GLN A 493 -20.13 -1.58 -2.66
C GLN A 493 -20.14 -2.73 -3.71
N PHE A 494 -19.00 -3.00 -4.35
CA PHE A 494 -18.82 -4.06 -5.35
C PHE A 494 -17.96 -5.23 -4.84
N GLY A 495 -17.62 -5.29 -3.55
CA GLY A 495 -16.76 -6.31 -2.94
C GLY A 495 -15.38 -5.77 -2.51
N VAL A 496 -14.51 -6.67 -2.06
CA VAL A 496 -13.16 -6.34 -1.58
C VAL A 496 -12.19 -6.16 -2.75
N VAL A 497 -11.51 -5.01 -2.79
CA VAL A 497 -10.45 -4.67 -3.74
C VAL A 497 -9.13 -4.57 -2.98
N TYR A 498 -8.06 -5.12 -3.54
CA TYR A 498 -6.71 -4.90 -3.00
C TYR A 498 -6.15 -3.61 -3.58
N ALA A 499 -5.99 -2.62 -2.72
CA ALA A 499 -5.25 -1.41 -3.04
C ALA A 499 -3.80 -1.58 -2.58
N ASP A 500 -2.86 -1.15 -3.42
CA ASP A 500 -1.51 -0.85 -2.99
C ASP A 500 -1.60 0.07 -1.77
N ALA A 501 -1.02 -0.36 -0.64
CA ALA A 501 -1.18 0.35 0.62
C ALA A 501 -0.66 1.79 0.50
N LEU A 502 0.46 1.99 -0.19
CA LEU A 502 1.12 3.28 -0.39
C LEU A 502 0.32 4.19 -1.33
N ARG A 503 -0.15 3.66 -2.45
CA ARG A 503 -0.83 4.46 -3.48
C ARG A 503 -2.32 4.62 -3.25
N ARG A 504 -2.91 3.82 -2.34
CA ARG A 504 -4.36 3.60 -2.20
C ARG A 504 -5.05 3.36 -3.57
N ALA A 505 -4.28 2.88 -4.55
CA ALA A 505 -4.69 2.63 -5.93
C ALA A 505 -4.84 1.12 -6.13
N GLY A 506 -6.00 0.68 -6.61
CA GLY A 506 -6.31 -0.74 -6.84
C GLY A 506 -5.36 -1.37 -7.86
N PHE A 507 -4.59 -2.40 -7.45
CA PHE A 507 -3.60 -3.04 -8.33
C PHE A 507 -4.00 -4.43 -8.82
N LEU A 508 -5.05 -5.04 -8.26
CA LEU A 508 -5.45 -6.39 -8.65
C LEU A 508 -6.61 -6.36 -9.64
N GLU A 509 -6.22 -6.42 -10.91
CA GLU A 509 -7.07 -6.83 -12.03
C GLU A 509 -7.66 -8.22 -11.70
N ARG A 510 -8.99 -8.32 -11.55
CA ARG A 510 -9.69 -9.60 -11.68
C ARG A 510 -10.80 -9.45 -12.69
N ASP A 511 -10.83 -10.42 -13.59
CA ASP A 511 -11.91 -10.69 -14.52
C ASP A 511 -13.29 -10.54 -13.84
N LYS A 512 -14.23 -9.93 -14.57
CA LYS A 512 -15.44 -9.23 -14.12
C LYS A 512 -16.49 -10.06 -13.34
N ALA A 513 -16.19 -11.26 -12.85
CA ALA A 513 -17.18 -12.23 -12.41
C ALA A 513 -17.16 -12.63 -10.92
N VAL A 514 -16.41 -11.95 -10.05
CA VAL A 514 -16.23 -12.47 -8.67
C VAL A 514 -16.37 -11.38 -7.62
N GLN A 515 -17.62 -11.16 -7.20
CA GLN A 515 -17.93 -10.47 -5.97
C GLN A 515 -18.08 -11.51 -4.84
N ALA A 516 -17.47 -11.24 -3.69
CA ALA A 516 -17.59 -11.97 -2.42
C ALA A 516 -16.95 -13.38 -2.35
N ASP A 517 -15.68 -13.43 -1.93
CA ASP A 517 -15.21 -14.15 -0.74
C ASP A 517 -13.70 -14.44 -0.85
N GLU A 518 -12.90 -13.45 -0.45
CA GLU A 518 -11.44 -13.55 -0.35
C GLU A 518 -11.01 -14.72 0.55
N VAL A 519 -11.78 -14.95 1.62
CA VAL A 519 -11.47 -15.95 2.63
C VAL A 519 -11.74 -17.34 2.09
N ALA A 520 -12.86 -17.56 1.39
CA ALA A 520 -13.13 -18.83 0.73
C ALA A 520 -12.05 -19.18 -0.29
N ARG A 521 -11.61 -18.24 -1.12
CA ARG A 521 -10.60 -18.53 -2.15
C ARG A 521 -9.23 -18.85 -1.60
N MET A 522 -8.76 -18.10 -0.61
CA MET A 522 -7.48 -18.43 0.04
C MET A 522 -7.58 -19.76 0.78
N ALA A 523 -8.72 -20.08 1.40
CA ALA A 523 -8.97 -21.39 1.99
C ALA A 523 -8.96 -22.51 0.93
N ASP A 524 -9.55 -22.29 -0.24
CA ASP A 524 -9.62 -23.27 -1.34
C ASP A 524 -8.26 -23.52 -1.99
N MET A 525 -7.30 -22.61 -1.80
CA MET A 525 -5.91 -22.78 -2.23
C MET A 525 -5.07 -23.60 -1.23
N MET A 526 -5.63 -23.95 -0.08
CA MET A 526 -4.99 -24.79 0.94
C MET A 526 -5.61 -26.19 0.92
N ASP A 527 -5.08 -27.13 1.68
CA ASP A 527 -5.82 -28.36 1.98
C ASP A 527 -7.08 -28.04 2.82
N ALA A 528 -8.05 -28.96 2.85
CA ALA A 528 -9.35 -28.71 3.46
C ALA A 528 -9.28 -28.35 4.95
N ASP A 529 -8.35 -28.96 5.70
CA ASP A 529 -8.17 -28.72 7.14
C ASP A 529 -7.54 -27.35 7.37
N ALA A 530 -6.47 -27.03 6.65
CA ALA A 530 -5.84 -25.71 6.68
C ALA A 530 -6.81 -24.59 6.23
N GLY A 531 -7.64 -24.85 5.21
CA GLY A 531 -8.66 -23.90 4.76
C GLY A 531 -9.77 -23.66 5.79
N ALA A 532 -10.16 -24.69 6.56
CA ALA A 532 -11.08 -24.54 7.68
C ALA A 532 -10.45 -23.76 8.86
N GLU A 533 -9.19 -24.02 9.18
CA GLU A 533 -8.46 -23.29 10.21
C GLU A 533 -8.21 -21.83 9.80
N TYR A 534 -7.84 -21.56 8.55
CA TYR A 534 -7.68 -20.21 8.01
C TYR A 534 -8.96 -19.39 8.18
N ARG A 535 -10.12 -19.96 7.84
CA ARG A 535 -11.44 -19.34 8.07
C ARG A 535 -11.66 -19.03 9.56
N ARG A 536 -11.34 -19.97 10.45
CA ARG A 536 -11.47 -19.79 11.90
C ARG A 536 -10.54 -18.68 12.43
N VAL A 537 -9.29 -18.64 11.99
CA VAL A 537 -8.31 -17.62 12.39
C VAL A 537 -8.73 -16.25 11.86
N LYS A 538 -9.12 -16.13 10.59
CA LYS A 538 -9.66 -14.89 10.02
C LYS A 538 -10.86 -14.38 10.81
N ALA A 539 -11.83 -15.24 11.11
CA ALA A 539 -12.97 -14.87 11.94
C ALA A 539 -12.54 -14.41 13.35
N SER A 540 -11.53 -15.06 13.96
CA SER A 540 -11.00 -14.66 15.27
C SER A 540 -10.26 -13.32 15.27
N LEU A 541 -9.74 -12.88 14.12
CA LEU A 541 -9.09 -11.58 13.97
C LEU A 541 -10.11 -10.44 13.88
N GLY A 542 -11.40 -10.75 13.77
CA GLY A 542 -12.49 -9.78 13.80
C GLY A 542 -12.38 -8.72 12.71
N ARG A 543 -12.64 -7.46 13.09
CA ARG A 543 -12.68 -6.31 12.18
C ARG A 543 -11.31 -5.66 11.89
N LYS A 544 -10.23 -6.37 12.20
CA LYS A 544 -8.88 -5.85 11.99
C LYS A 544 -8.57 -5.68 10.51
N ALA A 545 -7.83 -4.62 10.15
CA ALA A 545 -7.43 -4.41 8.75
C ALA A 545 -6.52 -5.56 8.29
N ASN A 546 -6.82 -6.16 7.14
CA ASN A 546 -5.95 -7.14 6.51
C ASN A 546 -4.89 -6.42 5.67
N ILE A 547 -3.63 -6.55 6.05
CA ILE A 547 -2.51 -6.18 5.19
C ILE A 547 -2.00 -7.45 4.55
N LEU A 548 -2.31 -7.65 3.27
CA LEU A 548 -1.73 -8.72 2.47
C LEU A 548 -0.35 -8.28 1.98
N TYR A 549 0.68 -9.03 2.31
CA TYR A 549 2.05 -8.75 1.88
C TYR A 549 2.60 -9.94 1.11
N LEU A 550 2.98 -9.73 -0.15
CA LEU A 550 3.64 -10.75 -0.94
C LEU A 550 5.16 -10.53 -0.91
N THR A 551 5.90 -11.44 -0.29
CA THR A 551 7.38 -11.35 -0.23
C THR A 551 8.00 -11.87 -1.51
N THR A 552 9.23 -11.44 -1.78
CA THR A 552 10.06 -11.99 -2.87
C THR A 552 11.06 -13.00 -2.33
N SER A 553 11.81 -13.67 -3.21
CA SER A 553 12.96 -14.43 -2.77
C SER A 553 14.07 -13.49 -2.26
N PRO A 554 14.95 -13.94 -1.35
CA PRO A 554 16.10 -13.15 -0.92
C PRO A 554 16.93 -12.59 -2.08
N GLU A 555 17.12 -13.37 -3.15
CA GLU A 555 17.83 -12.93 -4.37
C GLU A 555 17.12 -11.79 -5.10
N GLN A 556 15.78 -11.85 -5.19
CA GLN A 556 14.98 -10.78 -5.77
C GLN A 556 15.04 -9.52 -4.91
N LEU A 557 14.96 -9.65 -3.57
CA LEU A 557 15.16 -8.51 -2.66
C LEU A 557 16.57 -7.92 -2.82
N ARG A 558 17.63 -8.74 -2.97
CA ARG A 558 19.00 -8.23 -3.21
C ARG A 558 19.09 -7.45 -4.50
N PHE A 559 18.47 -7.97 -5.56
CA PHE A 559 18.43 -7.27 -6.83
C PHE A 559 17.71 -5.93 -6.69
N VAL A 560 16.53 -5.91 -6.07
CA VAL A 560 15.75 -4.70 -5.84
C VAL A 560 16.52 -3.68 -4.98
N ALA A 561 17.15 -4.13 -3.89
CA ALA A 561 17.95 -3.30 -3.00
C ALA A 561 19.13 -2.64 -3.73
N ARG A 562 19.84 -3.39 -4.58
CA ARG A 562 20.94 -2.86 -5.40
C ARG A 562 20.49 -1.85 -6.43
N LYS A 563 19.26 -1.98 -6.92
CA LYS A 563 18.66 -1.05 -7.89
C LYS A 563 17.92 0.12 -7.22
N GLY A 564 18.04 0.28 -5.90
CA GLY A 564 17.48 1.45 -5.21
C GLY A 564 16.04 1.30 -4.78
N GLY A 565 15.48 0.10 -4.78
CA GLY A 565 14.10 -0.08 -4.39
C GLY A 565 13.13 0.68 -5.30
N SER A 566 12.30 1.54 -4.71
CA SER A 566 11.39 2.45 -5.43
C SER A 566 12.11 3.62 -6.11
N GLY A 567 13.43 3.75 -5.91
CA GLY A 567 14.25 4.88 -6.34
C GLY A 567 14.20 6.07 -5.37
N LEU A 568 13.23 6.11 -4.46
CA LEU A 568 13.02 7.26 -3.57
C LEU A 568 12.83 6.81 -2.13
N LEU A 569 13.41 7.57 -1.21
CA LEU A 569 13.12 7.49 0.22
C LEU A 569 11.84 8.28 0.54
N GLU A 570 11.20 7.95 1.66
CA GLU A 570 9.96 8.60 2.09
C GLU A 570 10.23 10.05 2.51
N HIS A 571 9.46 10.99 1.96
CA HIS A 571 9.57 12.41 2.27
C HIS A 571 9.12 12.74 3.70
N TYR A 572 9.81 13.69 4.33
CA TYR A 572 9.46 14.20 5.64
C TYR A 572 8.22 15.09 5.58
N THR A 573 7.37 14.99 6.60
CA THR A 573 6.10 15.74 6.72
C THR A 573 6.31 17.10 7.36
N GLY A 574 7.45 17.32 8.03
CA GLY A 574 7.72 18.51 8.83
C GLY A 574 7.17 18.43 10.25
N ASN A 575 6.49 17.33 10.61
CA ASN A 575 6.12 17.01 11.97
C ASN A 575 7.23 16.17 12.61
N ALA A 576 7.87 16.69 13.66
CA ALA A 576 9.03 16.04 14.26
C ALA A 576 8.80 14.58 14.72
N ALA A 577 7.59 14.23 15.19
CA ALA A 577 7.29 12.88 15.64
C ALA A 577 7.14 11.91 14.45
N ASP A 578 6.46 12.34 13.40
CA ASP A 578 6.31 11.56 12.17
C ASP A 578 7.64 11.46 11.43
N ASP A 579 8.40 12.55 11.37
CA ASP A 579 9.71 12.64 10.74
C ASP A 579 10.73 11.71 11.40
N ALA A 580 10.66 11.51 12.71
CA ALA A 580 11.49 10.52 13.40
C ALA A 580 11.17 9.09 12.95
N LEU A 581 9.89 8.75 12.75
CA LEU A 581 9.47 7.44 12.25
C LEU A 581 9.87 7.24 10.79
N ILE A 582 9.69 8.26 9.95
CA ILE A 582 10.11 8.28 8.55
C ILE A 582 11.63 8.12 8.44
N HIS A 583 12.39 8.89 9.24
CA HIS A 583 13.85 8.84 9.24
C HIS A 583 14.35 7.44 9.57
N ALA A 584 13.83 6.84 10.65
CA ALA A 584 14.21 5.48 11.06
C ALA A 584 13.92 4.44 9.97
N ARG A 585 12.78 4.55 9.26
CA ARG A 585 12.45 3.68 8.12
C ARG A 585 13.42 3.90 6.96
N ASN A 586 13.65 5.15 6.56
CA ASN A 586 14.56 5.48 5.47
C ASN A 586 15.98 4.99 5.73
N MET A 587 16.50 5.16 6.95
CA MET A 587 17.82 4.65 7.33
C MET A 587 17.87 3.12 7.27
N SER A 588 16.79 2.44 7.67
CA SER A 588 16.70 0.97 7.52
C SER A 588 16.73 0.53 6.05
N VAL A 589 16.12 1.28 5.13
CA VAL A 589 16.21 1.04 3.68
C VAL A 589 17.64 1.23 3.17
N CYS A 590 18.29 2.32 3.58
CA CYS A 590 19.67 2.62 3.23
C CYS A 590 20.62 1.51 3.73
N GLU A 591 20.53 1.13 4.99
CA GLU A 591 21.29 0.02 5.57
C GLU A 591 21.06 -1.28 4.82
N ALA A 592 19.80 -1.56 4.47
CA ALA A 592 19.44 -2.73 3.68
C ALA A 592 20.09 -2.70 2.28
N ALA A 593 19.98 -1.59 1.56
CA ALA A 593 20.61 -1.43 0.26
C ALA A 593 22.13 -1.57 0.32
N GLY A 594 22.76 -0.97 1.35
CA GLY A 594 24.18 -1.12 1.61
C GLY A 594 24.56 -2.58 1.86
N GLY A 595 23.84 -3.29 2.72
CA GLY A 595 24.06 -4.72 3.00
C GLY A 595 23.92 -5.62 1.77
N ALA A 596 22.87 -5.42 0.97
CA ALA A 596 22.67 -6.15 -0.27
C ALA A 596 23.80 -5.89 -1.28
N TRP A 597 24.30 -4.66 -1.35
CA TRP A 597 25.41 -4.33 -2.22
C TRP A 597 26.74 -4.93 -1.73
N ARG A 598 27.02 -4.89 -0.41
CA ARG A 598 28.19 -5.56 0.18
C ARG A 598 28.22 -7.05 -0.17
N ALA A 599 27.08 -7.73 -0.03
CA ALA A 599 26.96 -9.13 -0.41
C ALA A 599 27.24 -9.37 -1.91
N TYR A 600 26.78 -8.46 -2.78
CA TYR A 600 27.10 -8.50 -4.20
C TYR A 600 28.58 -8.28 -4.49
N ILE A 601 29.20 -7.27 -3.86
CA ILE A 601 30.61 -6.95 -4.04
C ILE A 601 31.48 -8.14 -3.63
N LYS A 602 31.21 -8.76 -2.48
CA LYS A 602 31.89 -9.99 -2.05
C LYS A 602 31.81 -11.08 -3.13
N HIS A 603 30.61 -11.35 -3.64
CA HIS A 603 30.44 -12.35 -4.69
C HIS A 603 31.06 -11.94 -6.04
N TYR A 604 31.10 -10.64 -6.35
CA TYR A 604 31.80 -10.12 -7.52
C TYR A 604 33.30 -10.34 -7.41
N ILE A 605 33.91 -10.07 -6.25
CA ILE A 605 35.33 -10.33 -5.97
C ILE A 605 35.64 -11.82 -6.12
N GLU A 606 34.84 -12.71 -5.50
CA GLU A 606 34.99 -14.16 -5.65
C GLU A 606 34.99 -14.59 -7.14
N ARG A 607 34.11 -13.99 -7.96
CA ARG A 607 34.08 -14.26 -9.40
C ARG A 607 35.31 -13.71 -10.13
N VAL A 608 35.79 -12.51 -9.77
CA VAL A 608 37.03 -11.93 -10.32
C VAL A 608 38.21 -12.85 -10.03
N GLU A 609 38.36 -13.30 -8.79
CA GLU A 609 39.43 -14.21 -8.37
C GLU A 609 39.37 -15.55 -9.10
N ALA A 610 38.15 -16.06 -9.35
CA ALA A 610 37.90 -17.30 -10.07
C ALA A 610 38.13 -17.23 -11.59
N THR A 611 38.38 -16.04 -12.16
CA THR A 611 38.69 -15.94 -13.60
C THR A 611 40.05 -16.55 -13.91
N GLU A 612 40.14 -17.33 -14.98
CA GLU A 612 41.40 -17.95 -15.43
C GLU A 612 42.04 -17.16 -16.58
N THR A 613 41.27 -16.28 -17.23
CA THR A 613 41.75 -15.47 -18.36
C THR A 613 41.28 -14.01 -18.29
N GLU A 614 42.05 -13.10 -18.89
CA GLU A 614 41.65 -11.68 -19.03
C GLU A 614 40.30 -11.57 -19.77
N LYS A 615 40.03 -12.46 -20.74
CA LYS A 615 38.74 -12.47 -21.46
C LYS A 615 37.55 -12.82 -20.55
N GLU A 616 37.72 -13.71 -19.58
CA GLU A 616 36.67 -14.00 -18.59
C GLU A 616 36.45 -12.82 -17.65
N LEU A 617 37.53 -12.17 -17.20
CA LEU A 617 37.46 -10.96 -16.39
C LEU A 617 36.72 -9.83 -17.11
N TRP A 618 37.01 -9.64 -18.40
CA TRP A 618 36.28 -8.72 -19.28
C TRP A 618 34.78 -9.01 -19.35
N LYS A 619 34.41 -10.29 -19.51
CA LYS A 619 32.99 -10.71 -19.54
C LYS A 619 32.25 -10.47 -18.23
N LEU A 620 32.94 -10.41 -17.10
CA LEU A 620 32.32 -10.04 -15.83
C LEU A 620 31.86 -8.56 -15.82
N GLY A 621 32.49 -7.69 -16.61
CA GLY A 621 32.22 -6.26 -16.63
C GLY A 621 32.65 -5.55 -15.34
N PRO A 622 32.45 -4.22 -15.23
CA PRO A 622 32.76 -3.48 -14.02
C PRO A 622 31.80 -3.87 -12.89
N PRO A 623 32.19 -3.70 -11.60
CA PRO A 623 31.25 -3.84 -10.50
C PRO A 623 30.09 -2.85 -10.66
N GLU A 624 28.86 -3.28 -10.35
CA GLU A 624 27.70 -2.41 -10.34
C GLU A 624 27.87 -1.30 -9.29
N LYS A 625 27.50 -0.05 -9.64
CA LYS A 625 27.47 1.09 -8.71
C LYS A 625 26.32 0.95 -7.72
N LEU A 626 26.48 1.47 -6.50
CA LEU A 626 25.36 1.64 -5.56
C LEU A 626 24.30 2.47 -6.24
N TYR A 627 23.06 2.15 -5.95
CA TYR A 627 22.03 3.16 -6.09
C TYR A 627 22.19 4.25 -5.04
N ASP A 628 22.44 5.47 -5.49
CA ASP A 628 22.53 6.62 -4.60
C ASP A 628 21.12 7.20 -4.35
N PHE A 629 20.53 6.89 -3.19
CA PHE A 629 19.21 7.40 -2.85
C PHE A 629 19.25 8.93 -2.75
N PRO A 630 18.37 9.66 -3.45
CA PRO A 630 18.29 11.10 -3.28
C PRO A 630 17.83 11.44 -1.85
N THR A 631 18.34 12.55 -1.33
CA THR A 631 17.94 13.07 -0.02
C THR A 631 16.43 13.36 -0.03
N PRO A 632 15.65 12.83 0.94
CA PRO A 632 14.21 13.09 0.96
C PRO A 632 13.91 14.58 1.15
N ALA A 633 12.86 15.07 0.48
CA ALA A 633 12.37 16.42 0.69
C ALA A 633 12.07 16.70 2.17
N ASN A 634 12.28 17.96 2.59
CA ASN A 634 12.12 18.45 3.95
C ASN A 634 13.07 17.83 4.99
N ALA A 635 14.13 17.13 4.57
CA ALA A 635 15.16 16.66 5.49
C ALA A 635 15.83 17.83 6.22
N THR A 636 15.85 17.76 7.55
CA THR A 636 16.67 18.62 8.41
C THR A 636 18.15 18.37 8.17
N GLN A 637 19.04 19.31 8.54
CA GLN A 637 20.48 19.15 8.33
C GLN A 637 21.02 17.86 8.96
N ALA A 638 20.66 17.57 10.22
CA ALA A 638 21.09 16.34 10.89
C ALA A 638 20.70 15.07 10.12
N GLN A 639 19.48 15.02 9.56
CA GLN A 639 19.04 13.88 8.75
C GLN A 639 19.83 13.78 7.43
N ARG A 640 20.23 14.91 6.83
CA ARG A 640 21.10 14.92 5.64
C ARG A 640 22.49 14.39 6.00
N ASP A 641 23.03 14.81 7.13
CA ASP A 641 24.32 14.36 7.64
C ASP A 641 24.31 12.84 7.85
N ASP A 642 23.23 12.28 8.42
CA ASP A 642 23.06 10.82 8.58
C ASP A 642 23.05 10.06 7.22
N TYR A 643 22.41 10.62 6.18
CA TYR A 643 22.45 10.03 4.84
C TYR A 643 23.84 10.12 4.22
N THR A 644 24.51 11.26 4.39
CA THR A 644 25.87 11.49 3.90
C THR A 644 26.85 10.52 4.57
N ASP A 645 26.78 10.38 5.89
CA ASP A 645 27.57 9.40 6.64
C ASP A 645 27.29 7.96 6.18
N TRP A 646 26.01 7.57 6.00
CA TRP A 646 25.68 6.26 5.44
C TRP A 646 26.27 6.05 4.04
N ARG A 647 26.14 7.04 3.14
CA ARG A 647 26.72 7.00 1.78
C ARG A 647 28.21 6.79 1.87
N ILE A 648 28.88 7.50 2.78
CA ILE A 648 30.33 7.40 2.91
C ILE A 648 30.69 6.02 3.43
N ARG A 649 30.12 5.57 4.55
CA ARG A 649 30.43 4.26 5.12
C ARG A 649 30.18 3.15 4.11
N THR A 650 29.16 3.28 3.26
CA THR A 650 28.84 2.31 2.22
C THR A 650 29.70 2.45 0.96
N LYS A 651 30.21 3.64 0.61
CA LYS A 651 31.09 3.83 -0.57
C LYS A 651 32.57 3.61 -0.26
N ARG A 652 33.06 4.06 0.90
CA ARG A 652 34.48 4.08 1.31
C ARG A 652 35.11 2.69 1.29
N TRP A 653 34.42 1.70 1.84
CA TRP A 653 34.96 0.34 1.97
C TRP A 653 34.79 -0.50 0.70
N TYR A 654 33.81 -0.19 -0.15
CA TYR A 654 33.32 -1.16 -1.14
C TYR A 654 33.52 -0.75 -2.60
N ASN A 655 33.82 0.52 -2.88
CA ASN A 655 34.23 0.90 -4.23
C ASN A 655 35.67 0.49 -4.52
N LEU A 656 36.58 0.55 -3.54
CA LEU A 656 38.00 0.36 -3.82
C LEU A 656 38.38 -1.12 -3.99
N GLU A 657 37.91 -1.99 -3.09
CA GLU A 657 38.31 -3.40 -3.03
C GLU A 657 38.06 -4.20 -4.33
N PRO A 658 36.91 -4.08 -5.02
CA PRO A 658 36.70 -4.76 -6.30
C PRO A 658 37.71 -4.33 -7.36
N TRP A 659 38.02 -3.03 -7.43
CA TRP A 659 38.97 -2.50 -8.42
C TRP A 659 40.40 -2.90 -8.09
N GLU A 660 40.77 -2.95 -6.81
CA GLU A 660 42.04 -3.51 -6.36
C GLU A 660 42.16 -4.97 -6.81
N ARG A 661 41.14 -5.80 -6.58
CA ARG A 661 41.12 -7.21 -6.99
C ARG A 661 41.16 -7.39 -8.50
N ILE A 662 40.45 -6.57 -9.27
CA ILE A 662 40.53 -6.54 -10.74
C ILE A 662 41.95 -6.20 -11.19
N SER A 663 42.58 -5.19 -10.57
CA SER A 663 43.94 -4.76 -10.91
C SER A 663 44.97 -5.85 -10.61
N GLU A 664 44.89 -6.48 -9.43
CA GLU A 664 45.72 -7.63 -9.04
C GLU A 664 45.57 -8.77 -10.03
N LYS A 665 44.33 -9.13 -10.39
CA LYS A 665 44.06 -10.22 -11.32
C LYS A 665 44.59 -9.93 -12.73
N ARG A 666 44.53 -8.68 -13.17
CA ARG A 666 45.15 -8.25 -14.43
C ARG A 666 46.67 -8.32 -14.39
N ALA A 667 47.29 -7.94 -13.29
CA ALA A 667 48.73 -8.07 -13.11
C ALA A 667 49.16 -9.55 -13.18
N GLU A 668 48.39 -10.44 -12.53
CA GLU A 668 48.56 -11.91 -12.61
C GLU A 668 48.53 -12.39 -14.07
N PHE A 669 47.50 -12.04 -14.85
CA PHE A 669 47.41 -12.43 -16.26
C PHE A 669 48.53 -11.85 -17.13
N ALA A 670 49.08 -10.69 -16.76
CA ALA A 670 50.22 -10.08 -17.44
C ALA A 670 51.58 -10.66 -17.00
N GLY A 671 51.62 -11.59 -16.03
CA GLY A 671 52.86 -12.10 -15.45
C GLY A 671 53.67 -11.02 -14.72
N ARG A 672 53.00 -10.00 -14.18
CA ARG A 672 53.61 -8.88 -13.45
C ARG A 672 53.26 -9.00 -11.97
N GLU A 673 54.18 -8.60 -11.10
CA GLU A 673 53.81 -8.40 -9.69
C GLU A 673 52.78 -7.27 -9.62
N PRO A 674 51.75 -7.40 -8.75
CA PRO A 674 50.84 -6.30 -8.48
C PRO A 674 51.68 -5.08 -8.09
N ALA A 675 51.59 -3.99 -8.84
CA ALA A 675 52.23 -2.75 -8.43
C ALA A 675 51.60 -2.36 -7.09
N GLY A 676 52.34 -2.44 -5.99
CA GLY A 676 51.82 -2.20 -4.63
C GLY A 676 51.32 -0.76 -4.35
N ALA A 677 51.08 0.03 -5.39
CA ALA A 677 50.44 1.33 -5.29
C ALA A 677 48.92 1.16 -5.46
N LYS A 678 48.18 1.65 -4.46
CA LYS A 678 46.71 1.75 -4.50
C LYS A 678 46.34 2.79 -5.55
N PHE A 679 45.82 2.37 -6.69
CA PHE A 679 45.31 3.27 -7.72
C PHE A 679 43.79 3.40 -7.55
N SER A 680 43.29 4.62 -7.33
CA SER A 680 41.90 4.96 -7.63
C SER A 680 41.86 5.70 -8.98
N ALA A 681 40.93 5.31 -9.84
CA ALA A 681 40.64 5.99 -11.08
C ALA A 681 39.33 6.79 -10.92
N THR A 682 39.38 8.08 -11.18
CA THR A 682 38.20 8.96 -11.23
C THR A 682 37.81 9.17 -12.68
N PHE A 683 36.53 8.93 -13.03
CA PHE A 683 36.00 9.12 -14.38
C PHE A 683 35.16 10.40 -14.44
N SER A 684 35.49 11.31 -15.36
CA SER A 684 34.67 12.49 -15.69
C SER A 684 34.30 12.47 -17.17
N PRO A 685 33.04 12.18 -17.54
CA PRO A 685 32.60 12.36 -18.92
C PRO A 685 32.25 13.83 -19.18
N ALA A 686 33.03 14.52 -20.01
CA ALA A 686 32.64 15.81 -20.56
C ALA A 686 31.61 15.61 -21.67
N VAL A 687 30.42 16.22 -21.57
CA VAL A 687 29.43 16.30 -22.65
C VAL A 687 29.19 17.77 -22.97
N GLY A 688 29.59 18.19 -24.17
CA GLY A 688 29.43 19.57 -24.63
C GLY A 688 28.44 19.71 -25.77
N ALA A 689 27.45 20.61 -25.59
CA ALA A 689 26.90 21.47 -26.64
C ALA A 689 26.07 22.60 -25.98
N GLY A 690 26.70 23.74 -25.71
CA GLY A 690 26.04 24.98 -25.32
C GLY A 690 26.36 25.48 -23.91
N GLY A 691 27.55 26.08 -23.73
CA GLY A 691 27.86 27.10 -22.72
C GLY A 691 27.61 26.81 -21.23
N ALA A 692 27.23 25.59 -20.85
CA ALA A 692 27.09 25.14 -19.47
C ALA A 692 27.79 23.79 -19.34
N THR A 693 28.78 23.72 -18.45
CA THR A 693 29.48 22.49 -18.13
C THR A 693 28.85 21.94 -16.86
N ILE A 694 28.32 20.72 -16.91
CA ILE A 694 27.91 19.99 -15.71
C ILE A 694 29.09 19.12 -15.31
N SER A 695 29.83 19.53 -14.29
CA SER A 695 30.91 18.75 -13.71
C SER A 695 30.44 18.12 -12.41
N THR A 696 30.41 16.79 -12.35
CA THR A 696 30.18 16.09 -11.08
C THR A 696 31.51 15.99 -10.35
N ASN A 697 31.75 16.86 -9.38
CA ASN A 697 32.98 16.84 -8.60
C ASN A 697 32.79 15.97 -7.37
N ILE A 698 33.67 14.99 -7.20
CA ILE A 698 33.71 14.14 -6.01
C ILE A 698 34.74 14.76 -5.05
N HIS A 699 34.28 15.36 -3.97
CA HIS A 699 35.12 15.99 -2.96
C HIS A 699 35.37 15.01 -1.81
N PRO A 700 36.59 14.50 -1.62
CA PRO A 700 36.92 13.77 -0.40
C PRO A 700 37.02 14.70 0.80
N THR A 701 36.38 14.37 1.92
CA THR A 701 36.43 15.03 3.23
C THR A 701 36.95 14.05 4.29
N SER A 702 37.23 14.48 5.52
CA SER A 702 37.58 13.54 6.63
C SER A 702 36.55 12.47 6.87
N ASP A 703 35.31 12.76 6.48
CA ASP A 703 34.17 11.94 6.77
C ASP A 703 33.66 11.22 5.51
N GLY A 704 34.38 11.29 4.36
CA GLY A 704 34.13 10.50 3.14
C GLY A 704 34.30 11.16 1.78
N PHE A 705 33.41 10.84 0.82
CA PHE A 705 33.33 11.47 -0.50
C PHE A 705 31.98 12.19 -0.62
N GLU A 706 32.00 13.51 -0.77
CA GLU A 706 30.84 14.33 -1.14
C GLU A 706 30.69 14.37 -2.67
N LEU A 707 29.47 14.13 -3.15
CA LEU A 707 29.10 14.38 -4.54
C LEU A 707 28.53 15.80 -4.61
N GLY A 708 29.31 16.73 -5.15
CA GLY A 708 28.81 18.05 -5.53
C GLY A 708 28.08 17.93 -6.87
N ASP A 709 26.75 18.02 -6.84
CA ASP A 709 25.98 18.36 -8.04
C ASP A 709 25.96 19.88 -8.12
N SER A 710 26.92 20.45 -8.83
CA SER A 710 27.01 21.89 -9.02
C SER A 710 26.73 22.32 -10.45
N TYR A 711 26.13 23.51 -10.55
CA TYR A 711 26.03 24.25 -11.79
C TYR A 711 27.03 25.41 -11.72
N GLU A 712 27.94 25.46 -12.68
CA GLU A 712 28.88 26.57 -12.80
C GLU A 712 28.35 27.59 -13.80
N ILE A 713 28.21 28.85 -13.36
CA ILE A 713 27.99 29.99 -14.26
C ILE A 713 29.26 30.84 -14.24
N SER A 714 30.03 30.77 -15.33
CA SER A 714 31.29 31.50 -15.47
C SER A 714 31.07 32.78 -16.30
N VAL A 715 31.56 33.92 -15.81
CA VAL A 715 31.57 35.20 -16.54
C VAL A 715 33.02 35.60 -16.80
N GLU A 716 33.43 35.58 -18.07
CA GLU A 716 34.76 36.04 -18.50
C GLU A 716 34.84 37.57 -18.47
N ILE A 717 35.82 38.12 -17.76
CA ILE A 717 36.16 39.55 -17.83
C ILE A 717 37.18 39.73 -18.96
N PRO A 718 36.88 40.54 -20.00
CA PRO A 718 37.77 40.67 -21.14
C PRO A 718 39.11 41.33 -20.79
N ASP A 719 40.18 40.88 -21.47
CA ASP A 719 41.60 41.21 -21.34
C ASP A 719 42.02 42.70 -21.44
N GLN A 720 41.12 43.67 -21.37
CA GLN A 720 41.45 45.09 -21.57
C GLN A 720 40.94 46.03 -20.49
N ILE A 721 41.85 46.40 -19.58
CA ILE A 721 41.74 47.63 -18.78
C ILE A 721 42.98 48.49 -19.06
N GLY A 722 42.89 49.40 -20.03
CA GLY A 722 43.91 50.43 -20.31
C GLY A 722 44.96 50.08 -21.39
N ARG A 723 45.92 51.01 -21.60
CA ARG A 723 46.88 51.01 -22.73
C ARG A 723 48.08 50.07 -22.60
N HIS A 724 48.24 49.36 -21.49
CA HIS A 724 49.34 48.40 -21.28
C HIS A 724 48.77 46.98 -21.24
N LYS A 725 49.21 46.11 -22.16
CA LYS A 725 48.91 44.67 -22.18
C LYS A 725 49.61 44.00 -21.00
N LEU A 726 48.96 43.92 -19.86
CA LEU A 726 49.24 42.87 -18.88
C LEU A 726 48.25 41.74 -19.20
N PRO A 727 48.70 40.48 -19.45
CA PRO A 727 47.80 39.35 -19.59
C PRO A 727 47.28 39.00 -18.20
N VAL A 728 46.29 39.74 -17.73
CA VAL A 728 45.56 39.45 -16.50
C VAL A 728 44.14 39.13 -16.91
N GLY A 729 43.86 37.83 -17.02
CA GLY A 729 42.51 37.31 -17.17
C GLY A 729 41.87 37.24 -15.78
N GLY A 730 40.56 37.48 -15.70
CA GLY A 730 39.82 37.37 -14.44
C GLY A 730 38.47 36.71 -14.70
N GLY A 731 38.14 35.72 -13.89
CA GLY A 731 36.88 35.01 -13.93
C GLY A 731 36.13 35.18 -12.63
N PHE A 732 34.80 35.28 -12.73
CA PHE A 732 33.92 35.03 -11.60
C PHE A 732 33.08 33.81 -11.94
N SER A 733 33.12 32.81 -11.06
CA SER A 733 32.22 31.67 -11.12
C SER A 733 31.38 31.63 -9.85
N ARG A 734 30.12 31.26 -10.01
CA ARG A 734 29.21 30.96 -8.91
C ARG A 734 28.79 29.52 -9.03
N GLU A 735 29.12 28.76 -8.01
CA GLU A 735 28.66 27.40 -7.80
C GLU A 735 27.42 27.45 -6.90
N VAL A 736 26.36 26.74 -7.27
CA VAL A 736 25.16 26.58 -6.43
C VAL A 736 25.00 25.10 -6.13
N ASP A 737 25.06 24.74 -4.86
CA ASP A 737 24.76 23.39 -4.40
C ASP A 737 23.28 23.10 -4.66
N ALA A 738 23.00 22.12 -5.53
CA ALA A 738 21.64 21.79 -5.94
C ALA A 738 20.76 21.23 -4.81
N GLN A 739 21.37 20.74 -3.72
CA GLN A 739 20.69 20.10 -2.60
C GLN A 739 20.45 21.06 -1.43
N THR A 740 21.40 21.95 -1.13
CA THR A 740 21.33 22.91 -0.01
C THR A 740 20.88 24.30 -0.46
N GLY A 741 21.11 24.65 -1.73
CA GLY A 741 20.92 26.00 -2.26
C GLY A 741 22.03 26.98 -1.83
N GLU A 742 23.06 26.51 -1.14
CA GLU A 742 24.22 27.32 -0.77
C GLU A 742 25.02 27.70 -2.02
N THR A 743 25.49 28.95 -2.05
CA THR A 743 26.26 29.49 -3.18
C THR A 743 27.71 29.67 -2.78
N THR A 744 28.62 29.09 -3.55
CA THR A 744 30.05 29.35 -3.44
C THR A 744 30.46 30.27 -4.58
N ASP A 745 30.88 31.49 -4.24
CA ASP A 745 31.37 32.48 -5.19
C ASP A 745 32.90 32.38 -5.27
N THR A 746 33.43 32.11 -6.45
CA THR A 746 34.86 32.00 -6.69
C THR A 746 35.34 33.12 -7.61
N VAL A 747 36.36 33.82 -7.15
CA VAL A 747 37.09 34.80 -7.96
C VAL A 747 38.38 34.16 -8.41
N GLU A 748 38.60 34.11 -9.71
CA GLU A 748 39.84 33.64 -10.32
C GLU A 748 40.58 34.81 -10.97
N ILE A 749 41.89 34.87 -10.77
CA ILE A 749 42.78 35.84 -11.38
C ILE A 749 43.94 35.07 -12.02
N ASP A 750 44.00 35.10 -13.35
CA ASP A 750 45.05 34.47 -14.13
C ASP A 750 46.09 35.51 -14.57
N PHE A 751 47.34 35.27 -14.20
CA PHE A 751 48.54 36.05 -14.58
C PHE A 751 49.36 35.30 -15.65
N GLY A 752 48.70 34.56 -16.53
CA GLY A 752 49.26 33.84 -17.67
C GLY A 752 49.79 32.46 -17.31
N ARG A 753 50.91 32.37 -16.58
CA ARG A 753 51.44 31.07 -16.10
C ARG A 753 51.00 30.77 -14.67
N PHE A 754 50.29 31.68 -14.02
CA PHE A 754 49.93 31.58 -12.62
C PHE A 754 48.48 31.97 -12.42
N GLY A 755 47.66 31.12 -11.85
CA GLY A 755 46.31 31.45 -11.40
C GLY A 755 46.25 31.60 -9.88
N LEU A 756 45.43 32.52 -9.41
CA LEU A 756 44.99 32.59 -8.02
C LEU A 756 43.48 32.45 -8.02
N SER A 757 42.93 31.63 -7.14
CA SER A 757 41.49 31.59 -6.89
C SER A 757 41.19 31.77 -5.41
N ALA A 758 40.08 32.42 -5.10
CA ALA A 758 39.55 32.52 -3.75
C ALA A 758 38.04 32.35 -3.79
N SER A 759 37.54 31.46 -2.97
CA SER A 759 36.12 31.11 -2.89
C SER A 759 35.51 31.63 -1.58
N SER A 760 34.21 31.94 -1.61
CA SER A 760 33.48 32.43 -0.44
C SER A 760 33.38 31.42 0.70
N ASP A 761 33.65 30.14 0.44
CA ASP A 761 33.70 29.07 1.45
C ASP A 761 35.08 28.95 2.15
N GLY A 762 35.96 29.93 1.92
CA GLY A 762 37.30 29.98 2.50
C GLY A 762 38.37 29.23 1.70
N THR A 763 38.02 28.61 0.56
CA THR A 763 39.01 27.92 -0.28
C THR A 763 39.91 28.91 -1.02
N PHE A 764 41.21 28.69 -1.00
CA PHE A 764 42.21 29.44 -1.76
C PHE A 764 42.94 28.50 -2.72
N GLY A 765 42.90 28.82 -4.01
CA GLY A 765 43.63 28.12 -5.06
C GLY A 765 44.83 28.93 -5.58
N TYR A 766 45.86 28.20 -5.96
CA TYR A 766 47.03 28.68 -6.69
C TYR A 766 47.33 27.67 -7.79
N SER A 767 47.42 28.12 -9.03
CA SER A 767 47.91 27.31 -10.14
C SER A 767 49.19 27.91 -10.72
N ALA A 768 50.09 27.06 -11.20
CA ALA A 768 51.33 27.40 -11.86
C ALA A 768 51.55 26.44 -13.04
N GLY A 769 51.00 26.78 -14.20
CA GLY A 769 50.95 25.89 -15.36
C GLY A 769 50.19 24.59 -15.04
N PRO A 770 50.81 23.40 -15.20
CA PRO A 770 50.14 22.12 -14.94
C PRO A 770 49.84 21.88 -13.46
N LEU A 771 50.49 22.60 -12.54
CA LEU A 771 50.34 22.39 -11.10
C LEU A 771 49.22 23.27 -10.54
N GLY A 772 48.32 22.68 -9.78
CA GLY A 772 47.29 23.36 -8.99
C GLY A 772 47.45 23.01 -7.51
N PHE A 773 47.20 23.97 -6.64
CA PHE A 773 47.17 23.82 -5.19
C PHE A 773 45.91 24.52 -4.69
N GLU A 774 45.03 23.82 -3.99
CA GLU A 774 43.88 24.40 -3.31
C GLU A 774 43.99 24.08 -1.82
N VAL A 775 43.67 25.04 -0.96
CA VAL A 775 43.58 24.85 0.49
C VAL A 775 42.32 25.50 1.01
N ASN A 776 41.55 24.76 1.81
CA ASN A 776 40.47 25.31 2.60
C ASN A 776 40.86 25.21 4.09
N PRO A 777 41.34 26.30 4.71
CA PRO A 777 41.81 26.27 6.09
C PRO A 777 40.68 26.05 7.10
N GLU A 778 39.43 26.41 6.77
CA GLU A 778 38.26 26.23 7.64
C GLU A 778 37.83 24.76 7.68
N LYS A 779 37.72 24.13 6.50
CA LYS A 779 37.44 22.70 6.34
C LYS A 779 38.66 21.80 6.61
N ARG A 780 39.84 22.41 6.80
CA ARG A 780 41.14 21.72 6.98
C ARG A 780 41.51 20.79 5.82
N GLU A 781 41.14 21.17 4.61
CA GLU A 781 41.38 20.39 3.39
C GLU A 781 42.50 21.00 2.55
N PHE A 782 43.23 20.16 1.83
CA PHE A 782 44.15 20.58 0.79
C PHE A 782 44.04 19.65 -0.42
N LYS A 783 44.29 20.19 -1.62
CA LYS A 783 44.36 19.46 -2.88
C LYS A 783 45.56 19.96 -3.67
N ILE A 784 46.43 19.06 -4.09
CA ILE A 784 47.57 19.35 -4.94
C ILE A 784 47.36 18.57 -6.23
N GLY A 785 46.96 19.27 -7.28
CA GLY A 785 46.76 18.75 -8.62
C GLY A 785 48.01 18.97 -9.49
N ALA A 786 48.27 18.05 -10.41
CA ALA A 786 49.15 18.23 -11.53
C ALA A 786 48.44 17.65 -12.77
N SER A 787 48.02 18.49 -13.70
CA SER A 787 47.57 18.06 -15.02
C SER A 787 48.77 18.07 -15.96
N ILE A 788 49.26 16.90 -16.32
CA ILE A 788 50.41 16.77 -17.20
C ILE A 788 49.88 16.37 -18.59
N PRO A 789 49.91 17.27 -19.59
CA PRO A 789 49.64 16.87 -20.96
C PRO A 789 50.71 15.85 -21.36
N THR A 790 50.26 14.70 -21.83
CA THR A 790 51.19 13.68 -22.30
C THR A 790 51.79 14.09 -23.66
N PRO A 791 52.97 13.59 -24.04
CA PRO A 791 53.49 13.75 -25.40
C PRO A 791 52.65 13.02 -26.47
N TRP A 792 51.52 12.42 -26.09
CA TRP A 792 50.70 11.52 -26.90
C TRP A 792 49.33 12.10 -27.28
N GLY A 793 49.20 13.43 -27.36
CA GLY A 793 47.98 14.10 -27.84
C GLY A 793 47.18 14.75 -26.71
N ASP A 794 45.86 14.77 -26.82
CA ASP A 794 44.94 15.39 -25.83
C ASP A 794 44.74 14.53 -24.57
N ILE A 795 45.60 13.53 -24.35
CA ILE A 795 45.59 12.74 -23.11
C ILE A 795 46.21 13.58 -22.01
N GLU A 796 45.35 13.92 -21.07
CA GLU A 796 45.67 14.61 -19.84
C GLU A 796 45.82 13.58 -18.72
N LEU A 797 47.00 13.52 -18.10
CA LEU A 797 47.19 12.78 -16.84
C LEU A 797 47.04 13.76 -15.69
N ALA A 798 45.93 13.67 -14.98
CA ALA A 798 45.74 14.44 -13.76
C ALA A 798 46.17 13.60 -12.57
N PHE A 799 47.14 14.10 -11.82
CA PHE A 799 47.52 13.59 -10.51
C PHE A 799 46.92 14.54 -9.48
N SER A 800 46.12 14.07 -8.54
CA SER A 800 45.68 14.92 -7.44
C SER A 800 45.91 14.24 -6.11
N VAL A 801 46.68 14.89 -5.24
CA VAL A 801 46.78 14.53 -3.83
C VAL A 801 45.76 15.36 -3.07
N LYS A 802 44.72 14.74 -2.52
CA LYS A 802 43.75 15.44 -1.66
C LYS A 802 43.78 14.86 -0.26
N GLY A 803 43.79 15.70 0.75
CA GLY A 803 43.79 15.24 2.13
C GLY A 803 43.18 16.25 3.08
N ASN A 804 42.84 15.77 4.26
CA ASN A 804 42.53 16.63 5.40
C ASN A 804 43.74 16.65 6.35
N THR A 805 43.93 17.73 7.11
CA THR A 805 45.13 17.89 7.97
C THR A 805 45.18 16.93 9.16
N THR A 806 44.12 16.17 9.46
CA THR A 806 44.06 15.34 10.66
C THR A 806 44.32 13.85 10.41
N ASP A 807 43.84 13.17 9.35
CA ASP A 807 44.04 11.70 9.30
C ASP A 807 44.13 10.99 7.93
N GLU A 808 43.78 11.60 6.77
CA GLU A 808 43.81 10.88 5.48
C GLU A 808 44.37 11.70 4.30
N VAL A 809 45.30 11.07 3.56
CA VAL A 809 45.88 11.59 2.31
C VAL A 809 45.58 10.61 1.19
N TRP A 810 44.88 11.07 0.16
CA TRP A 810 44.50 10.31 -1.01
C TRP A 810 45.30 10.77 -2.21
N VAL A 811 45.71 9.82 -3.06
CA VAL A 811 46.31 10.11 -4.36
C VAL A 811 45.36 9.55 -5.40
N ALA A 812 44.76 10.43 -6.20
CA ALA A 812 43.98 10.05 -7.36
C ALA A 812 44.81 10.31 -8.63
N MET A 813 44.71 9.38 -9.57
CA MET A 813 45.24 9.54 -10.90
C MET A 813 44.08 9.37 -11.86
N SER A 814 43.72 10.41 -12.61
CA SER A 814 42.77 10.31 -13.70
C SER A 814 43.49 10.49 -15.03
N ALA A 815 42.98 9.79 -16.04
CA ALA A 815 43.37 9.97 -17.42
C ALA A 815 42.08 10.09 -18.23
N ASN A 816 42.05 10.97 -19.22
CA ASN A 816 40.92 11.04 -20.17
C ASN A 816 41.03 9.90 -21.22
N ILE A 817 41.20 8.67 -20.74
CA ILE A 817 41.25 7.45 -21.54
C ILE A 817 40.12 6.54 -21.03
N PRO A 818 39.36 5.86 -21.90
CA PRO A 818 38.35 4.89 -21.50
C PRO A 818 38.90 3.90 -20.47
N GLY A 819 38.08 3.55 -19.48
CA GLY A 819 38.45 2.62 -18.43
C GLY A 819 38.69 1.22 -19.01
N PHE A 820 39.29 0.35 -18.19
CA PHE A 820 39.53 -1.04 -18.59
C PHE A 820 38.30 -1.72 -19.18
N PHE A 821 37.11 -1.50 -18.61
CA PHE A 821 35.87 -2.11 -19.10
C PHE A 821 35.12 -1.29 -20.16
N ASP A 822 35.53 -0.04 -20.41
CA ASP A 822 34.91 0.82 -21.42
C ASP A 822 35.52 0.63 -22.80
N MET A 823 36.69 0.00 -22.88
CA MET A 823 37.32 -0.36 -24.16
C MET A 823 36.68 -1.66 -24.70
N ARG A 824 37.00 -2.09 -25.91
CA ARG A 824 36.82 -3.51 -26.29
C ARG A 824 38.14 -4.24 -26.15
N LEU A 825 38.08 -5.56 -25.97
CA LEU A 825 39.26 -6.38 -26.18
C LEU A 825 39.77 -6.15 -27.61
N PRO A 826 41.06 -5.84 -27.82
CA PRO A 826 41.61 -5.65 -29.16
C PRO A 826 41.29 -6.81 -30.11
N GLU A 827 41.20 -8.03 -29.58
CA GLU A 827 40.86 -9.21 -30.37
C GLU A 827 39.40 -9.22 -30.85
N ASP A 828 38.46 -8.78 -30.00
CA ASP A 828 37.04 -8.72 -30.34
C ASP A 828 36.78 -7.54 -31.28
N LEU A 829 37.38 -6.37 -30.98
CA LEU A 829 37.41 -5.19 -31.85
C LEU A 829 37.82 -5.58 -33.27
N LEU A 830 38.95 -6.28 -33.40
CA LEU A 830 39.54 -6.62 -34.68
C LEU A 830 38.84 -7.76 -35.43
N SER A 831 38.12 -8.66 -34.75
CA SER A 831 37.74 -9.93 -35.37
C SER A 831 36.27 -10.09 -35.72
N GLU A 832 35.37 -9.41 -35.02
CA GLU A 832 33.94 -9.64 -35.18
C GLU A 832 33.12 -8.36 -35.36
N THR A 833 33.72 -7.18 -35.18
CA THR A 833 33.03 -5.88 -35.18
C THR A 833 32.94 -5.27 -36.59
N GLN A 834 31.74 -4.89 -37.04
CA GLN A 834 31.57 -4.02 -38.21
C GLN A 834 31.68 -2.55 -37.80
N TRP A 835 31.94 -1.65 -38.74
CA TRP A 835 32.09 -0.22 -38.44
C TRP A 835 30.88 0.37 -37.73
N ASN A 836 29.67 -0.06 -38.13
CA ASN A 836 28.42 0.40 -37.51
C ASN A 836 28.16 -0.18 -36.11
N ASP A 837 28.90 -1.22 -35.72
CA ASP A 837 28.84 -1.76 -34.35
C ASP A 837 29.76 -0.99 -33.40
N LEU A 838 30.67 -0.15 -33.93
CA LEU A 838 31.59 0.69 -33.17
C LEU A 838 30.86 1.93 -32.64
N ASP A 839 31.25 2.37 -31.45
CA ASP A 839 30.83 3.67 -30.96
C ASP A 839 31.58 4.82 -31.68
N TRP A 840 31.12 6.04 -31.50
CA TRP A 840 31.71 7.21 -32.17
C TRP A 840 33.17 7.46 -31.78
N ARG A 841 33.61 7.08 -30.56
CA ARG A 841 34.98 7.26 -30.08
C ARG A 841 35.91 6.27 -30.76
N GLU A 842 35.47 5.02 -30.85
CA GLU A 842 36.16 3.94 -31.56
C GLU A 842 36.33 4.30 -33.04
N GLN A 843 35.26 4.76 -33.71
CA GLN A 843 35.31 5.22 -35.09
C GLN A 843 36.31 6.37 -35.27
N THR A 844 36.20 7.42 -34.45
CA THR A 844 37.13 8.58 -34.49
C THR A 844 38.58 8.14 -34.30
N SER A 845 38.84 7.20 -33.39
CA SER A 845 40.19 6.70 -33.12
C SER A 845 40.73 5.88 -34.29
N LEU A 846 39.89 5.05 -34.91
CA LEU A 846 40.26 4.31 -36.12
C LEU A 846 40.52 5.25 -37.31
N GLU A 847 39.74 6.31 -37.47
CA GLU A 847 39.96 7.35 -38.49
C GLU A 847 41.29 8.09 -38.28
N LYS A 848 41.65 8.44 -37.04
CA LYS A 848 42.98 9.00 -36.70
C LYS A 848 44.13 8.05 -37.10
N LEU A 849 43.88 6.74 -37.05
CA LEU A 849 44.79 5.71 -37.54
C LEU A 849 44.72 5.51 -39.07
N GLY A 850 43.90 6.25 -39.79
CA GLY A 850 43.76 6.18 -41.25
C GLY A 850 42.85 5.08 -41.75
N TRP A 851 42.01 4.48 -40.87
CA TRP A 851 40.95 3.59 -41.30
C TRP A 851 39.77 4.36 -41.87
N THR A 852 39.05 3.71 -42.78
CA THR A 852 37.75 4.16 -43.29
C THR A 852 36.74 3.04 -43.06
N MET A 853 35.45 3.35 -43.02
CA MET A 853 34.37 2.36 -42.92
C MET A 853 34.56 1.22 -43.93
N ASP A 854 34.76 1.57 -45.21
CA ASP A 854 35.00 0.61 -46.29
C ASP A 854 36.24 -0.27 -46.06
N ALA A 855 37.35 0.32 -45.59
CA ALA A 855 38.58 -0.43 -45.33
C ALA A 855 38.43 -1.39 -44.13
N TRP A 856 37.70 -0.97 -43.10
CA TRP A 856 37.44 -1.76 -41.90
C TRP A 856 36.53 -2.95 -42.20
N ASP A 857 35.36 -2.70 -42.82
CA ASP A 857 34.34 -3.72 -43.08
C ASP A 857 34.78 -4.75 -44.14
N ARG A 858 35.64 -4.36 -45.10
CA ARG A 858 36.19 -5.29 -46.09
C ARG A 858 37.15 -6.32 -45.49
N ARG A 859 37.62 -6.11 -44.25
CA ARG A 859 38.57 -6.97 -43.53
C ARG A 859 39.74 -7.40 -44.43
N LEU A 860 40.54 -6.41 -44.82
CA LEU A 860 41.61 -6.57 -45.82
C LEU A 860 42.51 -7.78 -45.47
N THR A 861 42.89 -8.53 -46.51
CA THR A 861 43.46 -9.88 -46.35
C THR A 861 44.98 -9.89 -46.18
N SER A 862 45.62 -8.75 -46.40
CA SER A 862 47.06 -8.59 -46.20
C SER A 862 47.37 -7.37 -45.34
N LEU A 863 48.40 -7.50 -44.51
CA LEU A 863 48.88 -6.40 -43.65
C LEU A 863 49.31 -5.18 -44.48
N ASP A 864 49.71 -5.38 -45.74
CA ASP A 864 50.14 -4.30 -46.63
C ASP A 864 49.00 -3.40 -47.12
N GLU A 865 47.78 -3.91 -47.10
CA GLU A 865 46.55 -3.15 -47.41
C GLU A 865 46.10 -2.32 -46.21
N TYR A 866 46.55 -2.61 -44.98
CA TYR A 866 46.17 -1.85 -43.80
C TYR A 866 46.83 -0.44 -43.79
N PRO A 867 46.18 0.55 -43.14
CA PRO A 867 46.74 1.88 -42.96
C PRO A 867 48.17 1.83 -42.42
N GLN A 868 49.05 2.72 -42.89
CA GLN A 868 50.48 2.71 -42.55
C GLN A 868 50.73 2.76 -41.03
N SER A 869 49.85 3.42 -40.28
CA SER A 869 49.89 3.49 -38.81
C SER A 869 49.92 2.11 -38.14
N THR A 870 49.15 1.13 -38.65
CA THR A 870 49.04 -0.24 -38.10
C THR A 870 50.34 -1.06 -38.23
N ARG A 871 51.18 -0.69 -39.20
CA ARG A 871 52.51 -1.28 -39.46
C ARG A 871 53.66 -0.47 -38.86
N THR A 872 53.37 0.72 -38.38
CA THR A 872 54.39 1.61 -37.82
C THR A 872 54.63 1.25 -36.37
N ASN A 873 55.91 1.16 -35.96
CA ASN A 873 56.25 0.95 -34.56
C ASN A 873 55.57 2.05 -33.72
N PRO A 874 54.86 1.75 -32.61
CA PRO A 874 54.13 2.75 -31.85
C PRO A 874 54.96 3.97 -31.45
N LYS A 875 56.27 3.81 -31.24
CA LYS A 875 57.20 4.90 -30.91
C LYS A 875 57.41 5.93 -32.04
N ASN A 876 57.03 5.59 -33.27
CA ASN A 876 57.19 6.41 -34.47
C ASN A 876 55.85 6.99 -34.97
N LEU A 877 54.76 6.75 -34.25
CA LEU A 877 53.44 7.31 -34.58
C LEU A 877 53.35 8.78 -34.21
N SER A 878 52.41 9.51 -34.81
CA SER A 878 52.08 10.87 -34.34
C SER A 878 51.44 10.82 -32.95
N ALA A 879 51.42 11.96 -32.26
CA ALA A 879 50.74 12.10 -30.97
C ALA A 879 49.26 11.68 -31.06
N GLU A 880 48.52 12.18 -32.05
CA GLU A 880 47.10 11.82 -32.29
C GLU A 880 46.90 10.32 -32.57
N GLN A 881 47.86 9.68 -33.24
CA GLN A 881 47.81 8.24 -33.49
C GLN A 881 48.11 7.45 -32.22
N MET A 882 49.03 7.92 -31.37
CA MET A 882 49.29 7.30 -30.07
C MET A 882 48.09 7.42 -29.14
N GLU A 883 47.41 8.57 -29.12
CA GLU A 883 46.13 8.76 -28.45
C GLU A 883 45.12 7.71 -28.91
N ALA A 884 44.90 7.59 -30.22
CA ALA A 884 43.95 6.65 -30.79
C ALA A 884 44.24 5.19 -30.41
N ILE A 885 45.50 4.78 -30.35
CA ILE A 885 45.89 3.43 -29.89
C ILE A 885 45.47 3.19 -28.44
N LEU A 886 45.70 4.19 -27.58
CA LEU A 886 45.34 4.12 -26.16
C LEU A 886 43.82 4.11 -25.97
N MET A 887 43.09 4.94 -26.72
CA MET A 887 41.62 5.00 -26.71
C MET A 887 40.97 3.69 -27.16
N LEU A 888 41.62 2.96 -28.08
CA LEU A 888 41.19 1.65 -28.56
C LEU A 888 41.67 0.48 -27.67
N GLY A 889 42.41 0.74 -26.60
CA GLY A 889 42.86 -0.28 -25.63
C GLY A 889 43.99 -1.18 -26.09
N PHE A 890 44.73 -0.80 -27.12
CA PHE A 890 45.91 -1.54 -27.55
C PHE A 890 47.09 -1.33 -26.61
N ARG A 891 47.83 -2.41 -26.30
CA ARG A 891 49.11 -2.31 -25.57
C ARG A 891 50.24 -2.08 -26.56
N PHE A 892 51.19 -1.20 -26.22
CA PHE A 892 52.32 -0.87 -27.10
C PHE A 892 53.19 -2.08 -27.45
N ASP A 893 53.32 -3.05 -26.54
CA ASP A 893 54.08 -4.28 -26.72
C ASP A 893 53.33 -5.34 -27.57
N SER A 894 52.01 -5.25 -27.67
CA SER A 894 51.17 -6.16 -28.45
C SER A 894 50.65 -5.59 -29.78
N TRP A 895 50.90 -4.30 -30.07
CA TRP A 895 50.38 -3.60 -31.26
C TRP A 895 50.62 -4.37 -32.56
N GLU A 896 51.89 -4.59 -32.91
CA GLU A 896 52.26 -5.24 -34.17
C GLU A 896 51.76 -6.71 -34.22
N ALA A 897 51.83 -7.41 -33.08
CA ALA A 897 51.37 -8.79 -32.98
C ALA A 897 49.84 -8.91 -33.18
N SER A 898 49.07 -7.93 -32.68
CA SER A 898 47.61 -7.91 -32.80
C SER A 898 47.17 -7.77 -34.26
N TRP A 899 47.78 -6.84 -35.01
CA TRP A 899 47.50 -6.65 -36.44
C TRP A 899 48.00 -7.81 -37.30
N LYS A 900 49.18 -8.38 -37.00
CA LYS A 900 49.67 -9.60 -37.69
C LYS A 900 48.75 -10.79 -37.47
N LYS A 901 48.26 -10.99 -36.25
CA LYS A 901 47.30 -12.05 -35.91
C LYS A 901 45.98 -11.86 -36.66
N LEU A 902 45.54 -10.61 -36.85
CA LEU A 902 44.35 -10.31 -37.65
C LEU A 902 44.57 -10.64 -39.14
N ALA A 903 45.67 -10.14 -39.73
CA ALA A 903 45.98 -10.39 -41.15
C ALA A 903 46.16 -11.89 -41.46
N ALA A 904 46.59 -12.70 -40.48
CA ALA A 904 46.72 -14.14 -40.61
C ALA A 904 45.38 -14.91 -40.56
N ARG A 905 44.28 -14.30 -40.13
CA ARG A 905 42.96 -14.96 -40.09
C ARG A 905 42.37 -15.02 -41.49
N LYS A 906 42.18 -16.23 -42.00
CA LYS A 906 41.41 -16.44 -43.24
C LYS A 906 39.99 -15.90 -43.03
N PRO A 907 39.42 -15.14 -43.99
CA PRO A 907 38.04 -14.66 -43.87
C PRO A 907 37.11 -15.86 -43.65
N LYS A 908 36.29 -15.82 -42.59
CA LYS A 908 35.18 -16.76 -42.42
C LYS A 908 34.24 -16.50 -43.60
N LYS A 909 34.05 -17.51 -44.45
CA LYS A 909 33.12 -17.46 -45.60
C LYS A 909 31.69 -17.30 -45.14
#